data_AF-A0A131Z5K6-F1
#
_entry.id   AF-A0A131Z5K6-F1
#
_cell.length_a   1.000
_cell.length_b   1.000
_cell.length_c   1.000
_cell.angle_alpha   90.00
_cell.angle_beta   90.00
_cell.angle_gamma   90.00
#
_symmetry.space_group_name_H-M   'P 1'
#
loop_
_entity.id
_entity.type
_entity.pdbx_description
1 polymer ?
#
loop_
_entity_poly.entity_id
_entity_poly.type
_entity_poly.pdbx_seq_one_letter_code
_entity_poly.pdbx_strand_id
1 'polypeptide(L)'
;MQKGAKTYTEAKYESSELSRRLYRSASEAARRLEEWLRDASSFGAYFAQEVTHLRARLKDYCERLLFTAPLEYGRQAEELTWRKVYYDVVQHYKATKATAEEDSVAELRAHLHSGLGHYHHLLLRLQAEAQLNLETNADVPLIWEYEGLNRGTRWSQKRPAEDGSPPLPVENVLWARQAAHRFLIALGDIARYLIELEDREHGHWAALSARYYWQALSLDPSSGMPHNQLGTLAAGDTCKAAYHFLRCLQSSQPFEGAQGNLLRLLDKNSSQPSPVGQLRDGCEPSALFTSSYLRLCEQFYTYSDTSGLQSLCEECLSQLTAVLEQPEEEAELVFQAAAMAIICTDKLHKSGPHPLSSAAAAFTLNMFSHVTATCCHLVSQCSLTGPERHIIHQGADVPAVPDLLAESALPQDSSFAAITNGWFPGAEVEEESSSCSPPLSSDDNPLFTDLARVTLLPTVKMFCDWLMGRTDLIGPCTQARTPLWQHLASLFNLALPFIPPSCPIEMTLPDTPTMCPLPEDICLQGTAALSAAHSKINWELRAQHGEECQLRLVYLVRFGQWLSERPGSGLQYSHGQFQPKVPIMTNGTSSPMSLSNDVLVVGGGEGGGGGDEKRKRVMRSMAHLWLEQEVRDLEGQLGQAGRQAAPPPFLVPHTQVLCTRLVHLRRLVASRRFVLVVPSHVIACLDLLKRESVGARESIRWLEGELRRGSRYVRSQKSHERLSLSPMKYPKRKEKEAWELFQILECCHHLEKQCPRGGHPADRPLVTLLVCSGPPGMLGGLPPNATAVASSAGINMEDVEAFTTKWLTASVPRTQPG
;
A
#
# COMPACT_ATOMS: atom_id res chain seq x y z
N MET A 1 50.80 -8.72 40.81
CA MET A 1 49.36 -8.82 41.10
C MET A 1 48.63 -9.11 39.79
N GLN A 2 48.28 -10.38 39.54
CA GLN A 2 47.47 -10.79 38.40
C GLN A 2 46.03 -10.29 38.63
N LYS A 3 45.51 -9.43 37.74
CA LYS A 3 44.07 -9.13 37.71
C LYS A 3 43.37 -10.40 37.24
N GLY A 4 42.63 -11.05 38.14
CA GLY A 4 41.84 -12.24 37.82
C GLY A 4 40.85 -11.95 36.69
N ALA A 5 40.73 -12.88 35.75
CA ALA A 5 39.73 -12.83 34.69
C ALA A 5 38.33 -12.81 35.32
N LYS A 6 37.54 -11.77 35.00
CA LYS A 6 36.17 -11.60 35.54
C LYS A 6 35.27 -12.72 35.03
N THR A 7 34.36 -13.19 35.89
CA THR A 7 33.36 -14.18 35.47
C THR A 7 32.40 -13.56 34.44
N TYR A 8 31.89 -14.38 33.51
CA TYR A 8 30.94 -13.94 32.46
C TYR A 8 29.71 -13.22 33.05
N THR A 9 29.23 -13.65 34.22
CA THR A 9 28.13 -13.04 34.96
C THR A 9 28.47 -11.66 35.52
N GLU A 10 29.69 -11.45 36.03
CA GLU A 10 30.16 -10.14 36.52
C GLU A 10 30.37 -9.16 35.36
N ALA A 11 30.93 -9.63 34.25
CA ALA A 11 31.08 -8.82 33.03
C ALA A 11 29.73 -8.38 32.45
N LYS A 12 28.73 -9.28 32.42
CA LYS A 12 27.37 -8.97 31.97
C LYS A 12 26.65 -8.01 32.92
N TYR A 13 26.83 -8.15 34.23
CA TYR A 13 26.26 -7.24 35.22
C TYR A 13 26.88 -5.83 35.16
N GLU A 14 28.20 -5.73 35.04
CA GLU A 14 28.91 -4.44 34.87
C GLU A 14 28.49 -3.75 33.56
N SER A 15 28.34 -4.51 32.46
CA SER A 15 27.86 -3.98 31.18
C SER A 15 26.42 -3.45 31.29
N SER A 16 25.52 -4.17 31.96
CA SER A 16 24.13 -3.72 32.16
C SER A 16 24.07 -2.48 33.06
N GLU A 17 24.87 -2.41 34.13
CA GLU A 17 24.91 -1.24 35.01
C GLU A 17 25.52 -0.01 34.32
N LEU A 18 26.51 -0.19 33.45
CA LEU A 18 27.04 0.88 32.61
C LEU A 18 25.95 1.46 31.70
N SER A 19 25.19 0.61 31.00
CA SER A 19 24.11 1.04 30.11
C SER A 19 23.01 1.80 30.86
N ARG A 20 22.63 1.36 32.06
CA ARG A 20 21.68 2.10 32.92
C ARG A 20 22.20 3.48 33.31
N ARG A 21 23.48 3.58 33.67
CA ARG A 21 24.10 4.88 34.03
C ARG A 21 24.18 5.81 32.83
N LEU A 22 24.48 5.28 31.64
CA LEU A 22 24.47 6.06 30.41
C LEU A 22 23.06 6.57 30.11
N TYR A 23 22.04 5.73 30.22
CA TYR A 23 20.65 6.13 29.99
C TYR A 23 20.20 7.23 30.97
N ARG A 24 20.45 7.07 32.28
CA ARG A 24 20.16 8.13 33.27
C ARG A 24 20.89 9.43 32.93
N SER A 25 22.14 9.35 32.46
CA SER A 25 22.93 10.53 32.09
C SER A 25 22.38 11.22 30.84
N ALA A 26 21.92 10.44 29.85
CA ALA A 26 21.25 10.96 28.66
C ALA A 26 19.93 11.64 29.03
N SER A 27 19.07 11.00 29.83
CA SER A 27 17.81 11.58 30.29
C SER A 27 18.02 12.87 31.09
N GLU A 28 19.04 12.91 31.96
CA GLU A 28 19.37 14.10 32.73
C GLU A 28 19.90 15.24 31.84
N ALA A 29 20.73 14.94 30.84
CA ALA A 29 21.18 15.94 29.87
C ALA A 29 20.00 16.49 29.05
N ALA A 30 19.07 15.64 28.62
CA ALA A 30 17.86 16.06 27.92
C ALA A 30 16.95 16.94 28.80
N ARG A 31 16.75 16.57 30.07
CA ARG A 31 15.96 17.36 31.03
C ARG A 31 16.57 18.74 31.24
N ARG A 32 17.89 18.83 31.43
CA ARG A 32 18.59 20.11 31.58
C ARG A 32 18.49 20.97 30.33
N LEU A 33 18.56 20.36 29.15
CA LEU A 33 18.37 21.06 27.88
C LEU A 33 16.99 21.70 27.83
N GLU A 34 15.94 20.96 28.18
CA GLU A 34 14.57 21.50 28.24
C GLU A 34 14.40 22.62 29.26
N GLU A 35 15.07 22.52 30.42
CA GLU A 35 15.02 23.57 31.45
C GLU A 35 15.65 24.87 30.98
N TRP A 36 16.81 24.80 30.34
CA TRP A 36 17.46 25.96 29.74
C TRP A 36 16.60 26.60 28.64
N LEU A 37 15.96 25.77 27.81
CA LEU A 37 15.19 26.25 26.66
C LEU A 37 13.77 26.71 27.02
N ARG A 38 13.26 26.37 28.21
CA ARG A 38 11.91 26.76 28.66
C ARG A 38 11.75 28.27 28.77
N ASP A 39 12.79 28.94 29.27
CA ASP A 39 12.79 30.38 29.54
C ASP A 39 13.47 31.19 28.41
N ALA A 40 13.82 30.52 27.30
CA ALA A 40 14.48 31.15 26.16
C ALA A 40 13.52 32.08 25.41
N SER A 41 13.90 33.36 25.29
CA SER A 41 13.11 34.39 24.61
C SER A 41 13.50 34.63 23.15
N SER A 42 14.65 34.11 22.71
CA SER A 42 15.17 34.26 21.34
C SER A 42 15.68 32.93 20.78
N PHE A 43 15.66 32.82 19.44
CA PHE A 43 16.15 31.62 18.77
C PHE A 43 17.65 31.37 18.99
N GLY A 44 18.46 32.43 19.10
CA GLY A 44 19.90 32.34 19.38
C GLY A 44 20.24 31.61 20.69
N ALA A 45 19.33 31.58 21.68
CA ALA A 45 19.53 30.80 22.90
C ALA A 45 19.73 29.29 22.63
N TYR A 46 19.23 28.77 21.50
CA TYR A 46 19.43 27.38 21.10
C TYR A 46 20.87 27.07 20.70
N PHE A 47 21.71 28.08 20.44
CA PHE A 47 23.11 27.92 20.06
C PHE A 47 24.09 28.43 21.13
N ALA A 48 23.57 28.93 22.26
CA ALA A 48 24.37 29.26 23.42
C ALA A 48 25.33 28.12 23.80
N GLN A 49 26.51 28.47 24.30
CA GLN A 49 27.60 27.52 24.54
C GLN A 49 27.16 26.36 25.45
N GLU A 50 26.40 26.64 26.50
CA GLU A 50 25.86 25.67 27.45
C GLU A 50 24.90 24.68 26.76
N VAL A 51 24.00 25.19 25.92
CA VAL A 51 23.00 24.39 25.19
C VAL A 51 23.70 23.50 24.15
N THR A 52 24.66 24.05 23.41
CA THR A 52 25.47 23.30 22.44
C THR A 52 26.29 22.20 23.13
N HIS A 53 26.88 22.48 24.30
CA HIS A 53 27.60 21.49 25.09
C HIS A 53 26.67 20.38 25.62
N LEU A 54 25.48 20.74 26.13
CA LEU A 54 24.50 19.77 26.60
C LEU A 54 24.00 18.86 25.45
N ARG A 55 23.74 19.41 24.27
CA ARG A 55 23.39 18.64 23.06
C ARG A 55 24.51 17.69 22.66
N ALA A 56 25.76 18.15 22.67
CA ALA A 56 26.91 17.30 22.34
C ALA A 56 27.06 16.11 23.32
N ARG A 57 26.88 16.36 24.64
CA ARG A 57 26.91 15.30 25.66
C ARG A 57 25.75 14.32 25.51
N LEU A 58 24.54 14.82 25.26
CA LEU A 58 23.37 13.98 25.01
C LEU A 58 23.63 13.06 23.81
N LYS A 59 24.15 13.62 22.71
CA LYS A 59 24.53 12.88 21.50
C LYS A 59 25.55 11.78 21.80
N ASP A 60 26.61 12.07 22.55
CA ASP A 60 27.63 11.07 22.95
C ASP A 60 27.02 9.94 23.79
N TYR A 61 26.21 10.26 24.80
CA TYR A 61 25.57 9.24 25.63
C TYR A 61 24.62 8.35 24.83
N CYS A 62 23.80 8.95 23.95
CA CYS A 62 22.90 8.19 23.10
C CYS A 62 23.67 7.32 22.10
N GLU A 63 24.70 7.85 21.42
CA GLU A 63 25.52 7.05 20.50
C GLU A 63 26.13 5.85 21.24
N ARG A 64 26.67 6.04 22.44
CA ARG A 64 27.22 4.92 23.22
C ARG A 64 26.15 3.89 23.58
N LEU A 65 24.93 4.32 23.91
CA LEU A 65 23.82 3.40 24.21
C LEU A 65 23.41 2.56 23.01
N LEU A 66 23.40 3.14 21.79
CA LEU A 66 23.06 2.42 20.56
C LEU A 66 23.92 1.16 20.38
N PHE A 67 25.20 1.22 20.73
CA PHE A 67 26.15 0.12 20.48
C PHE A 67 26.49 -0.70 21.73
N THR A 68 26.24 -0.18 22.93
CA THR A 68 26.47 -0.95 24.19
C THR A 68 25.24 -1.73 24.64
N ALA A 69 24.03 -1.25 24.33
CA ALA A 69 22.77 -1.91 24.70
C ALA A 69 21.68 -1.63 23.65
N PRO A 70 21.86 -2.08 22.39
CA PRO A 70 20.96 -1.81 21.27
C PRO A 70 19.51 -2.25 21.55
N LEU A 71 19.32 -3.44 22.12
CA LEU A 71 17.99 -4.00 22.35
C LEU A 71 17.26 -3.38 23.54
N GLU A 72 17.99 -2.96 24.60
CA GLU A 72 17.38 -2.41 25.82
C GLU A 72 17.10 -0.92 25.71
N TYR A 73 18.05 -0.17 25.14
CA TYR A 73 18.05 1.30 25.13
C TYR A 73 18.19 1.92 23.74
N GLY A 74 18.45 1.12 22.69
CA GLY A 74 18.72 1.63 21.36
C GLY A 74 17.61 2.53 20.84
N ARG A 75 16.34 2.07 20.90
CA ARG A 75 15.22 2.87 20.41
C ARG A 75 15.04 4.20 21.15
N GLN A 76 15.21 4.19 22.47
CA GLN A 76 15.11 5.39 23.30
C GLN A 76 16.27 6.35 23.02
N ALA A 77 17.48 5.82 22.79
CA ALA A 77 18.65 6.61 22.41
C ALA A 77 18.46 7.26 21.03
N GLU A 78 17.96 6.52 20.04
CA GLU A 78 17.60 7.06 18.72
C GLU A 78 16.58 8.20 18.85
N GLU A 79 15.49 7.97 19.60
CA GLU A 79 14.42 8.95 19.76
C GLU A 79 14.91 10.22 20.47
N LEU A 80 15.70 10.08 21.54
CA LEU A 80 16.29 11.22 22.24
C LEU A 80 17.24 12.00 21.33
N THR A 81 18.11 11.31 20.57
CA THR A 81 19.01 11.97 19.62
C THR A 81 18.22 12.75 18.57
N TRP A 82 17.26 12.11 17.90
CA TRP A 82 16.47 12.79 16.87
C TRP A 82 15.68 13.96 17.44
N ARG A 83 14.88 13.70 18.48
CA ARG A 83 13.95 14.69 19.03
C ARG A 83 14.66 15.88 19.64
N LYS A 84 15.61 15.64 20.54
CA LYS A 84 16.22 16.70 21.37
C LYS A 84 17.43 17.37 20.72
N VAL A 85 18.15 16.69 19.84
CA VAL A 85 19.34 17.28 19.20
C VAL A 85 18.96 18.00 17.92
N TYR A 86 18.01 17.49 17.12
CA TYR A 86 17.72 18.02 15.79
C TYR A 86 16.29 18.55 15.64
N TYR A 87 15.28 17.70 15.87
CA TYR A 87 13.89 18.02 15.54
C TYR A 87 13.33 19.21 16.34
N ASP A 88 13.46 19.22 17.67
CA ASP A 88 12.91 20.28 18.52
C ASP A 88 13.54 21.65 18.16
N VAL A 89 14.82 21.68 17.78
CA VAL A 89 15.53 22.90 17.34
C VAL A 89 14.89 23.47 16.07
N VAL A 90 14.61 22.61 15.09
CA VAL A 90 13.96 22.99 13.83
C VAL A 90 12.52 23.41 14.05
N GLN A 91 11.76 22.69 14.90
CA GLN A 91 10.38 23.08 15.21
C GLN A 91 10.31 24.46 15.87
N HIS A 92 11.25 24.77 16.76
CA HIS A 92 11.31 26.08 17.36
C HIS A 92 11.68 27.15 16.34
N TYR A 93 12.68 26.91 15.48
CA TYR A 93 12.98 27.79 14.34
C TYR A 93 11.72 28.08 13.51
N LYS A 94 10.95 27.05 13.15
CA LYS A 94 9.72 27.21 12.37
C LYS A 94 8.68 28.09 13.08
N ALA A 95 8.61 28.02 14.41
CA ALA A 95 7.72 28.87 15.21
C ALA A 95 8.24 30.33 15.33
N THR A 96 9.55 30.55 15.30
CA THR A 96 10.17 31.87 15.49
C THR A 96 10.81 32.46 14.23
N LYS A 97 10.57 31.87 13.04
CA LYS A 97 11.24 32.22 11.79
C LYS A 97 11.17 33.71 11.46
N ALA A 98 10.04 34.37 11.78
CA ALA A 98 9.83 35.79 11.50
C ALA A 98 10.76 36.72 12.29
N THR A 99 11.31 36.27 13.43
CA THR A 99 12.17 37.06 14.33
C THR A 99 13.56 36.44 14.46
N ALA A 100 13.92 35.47 13.61
CA ALA A 100 15.20 34.78 13.69
C ALA A 100 16.30 35.66 13.09
N GLU A 101 17.38 35.85 13.84
CA GLU A 101 18.57 36.58 13.39
C GLU A 101 19.35 35.75 12.36
N GLU A 102 19.95 36.42 11.37
CA GLU A 102 20.69 35.76 10.28
C GLU A 102 21.84 34.88 10.79
N ASP A 103 22.55 35.32 11.83
CA ASP A 103 23.61 34.55 12.49
C ASP A 103 23.06 33.24 13.09
N SER A 104 21.92 33.30 13.80
CA SER A 104 21.29 32.10 14.36
C SER A 104 20.78 31.15 13.28
N VAL A 105 20.37 31.67 12.12
CA VAL A 105 19.99 30.84 10.95
C VAL A 105 21.22 30.17 10.35
N ALA A 106 22.36 30.86 10.28
CA ALA A 106 23.63 30.27 9.84
C ALA A 106 24.12 29.17 10.80
N GLU A 107 23.96 29.37 12.11
CA GLU A 107 24.26 28.34 13.12
C GLU A 107 23.34 27.12 12.99
N LEU A 108 22.04 27.34 12.71
CA LEU A 108 21.10 26.25 12.42
C LEU A 108 21.54 25.45 11.18
N ARG A 109 21.93 26.15 10.11
CA ARG A 109 22.44 25.51 8.89
C ARG A 109 23.65 24.63 9.21
N ALA A 110 24.66 25.19 9.88
CA ALA A 110 25.85 24.44 10.28
C ALA A 110 25.52 23.23 11.19
N HIS A 111 24.55 23.38 12.09
CA HIS A 111 24.07 22.30 12.95
C HIS A 111 23.39 21.17 12.17
N LEU A 112 22.60 21.49 11.16
CA LEU A 112 21.95 20.50 10.28
C LEU A 112 22.97 19.77 9.39
N HIS A 113 23.96 20.46 8.82
CA HIS A 113 25.09 19.82 8.12
C HIS A 113 25.86 18.86 9.02
N SER A 114 26.13 19.26 10.27
CA SER A 114 26.72 18.37 11.29
C SER A 114 25.81 17.17 11.60
N GLY A 115 24.48 17.35 11.49
CA GLY A 115 23.49 16.27 11.55
C GLY A 115 23.61 15.25 10.44
N LEU A 116 23.77 15.69 9.19
CA LEU A 116 24.02 14.80 8.05
C LEU A 116 25.26 13.94 8.30
N GLY A 117 26.39 14.58 8.67
CA GLY A 117 27.63 13.87 8.98
C GLY A 117 27.48 12.89 10.15
N HIS A 118 26.70 13.27 11.18
CA HIS A 118 26.45 12.38 12.32
C HIS A 118 25.68 11.12 11.95
N TYR A 119 24.57 11.23 11.21
CA TYR A 119 23.77 10.07 10.83
C TYR A 119 24.47 9.19 9.79
N HIS A 120 25.25 9.77 8.86
CA HIS A 120 26.13 9.00 7.99
C HIS A 120 27.17 8.20 8.78
N HIS A 121 27.81 8.82 9.77
CA HIS A 121 28.72 8.12 10.67
C HIS A 121 28.03 6.99 11.44
N LEU A 122 26.79 7.20 11.92
CA LEU A 122 26.01 6.15 12.58
C LEU A 122 25.68 4.99 11.62
N LEU A 123 25.32 5.26 10.37
CA LEU A 123 25.07 4.22 9.36
C LEU A 123 26.33 3.40 9.09
N LEU A 124 27.47 4.05 8.87
CA LEU A 124 28.77 3.37 8.66
C LEU A 124 29.13 2.48 9.84
N ARG A 125 28.98 3.01 11.05
CA ARG A 125 29.31 2.28 12.27
C ARG A 125 28.38 1.10 12.49
N LEU A 126 27.09 1.27 12.19
CA LEU A 126 26.08 0.22 12.30
C LEU A 126 26.31 -0.89 11.27
N GLN A 127 26.67 -0.55 10.03
CA GLN A 127 27.10 -1.51 9.01
C GLN A 127 28.34 -2.31 9.47
N ALA A 128 29.35 -1.62 10.00
CA ALA A 128 30.58 -2.27 10.46
C ALA A 128 30.38 -3.16 11.69
N GLU A 129 29.68 -2.68 12.73
CA GLU A 129 29.47 -3.44 13.97
C GLU A 129 28.44 -4.56 13.81
N ALA A 130 27.43 -4.38 12.95
CA ALA A 130 26.36 -5.37 12.73
C ALA A 130 26.56 -6.29 11.52
N GLN A 131 27.65 -6.13 10.76
CA GLN A 131 27.91 -6.84 9.50
C GLN A 131 26.73 -6.78 8.52
N LEU A 132 26.08 -5.61 8.45
CA LEU A 132 24.95 -5.41 7.54
C LEU A 132 25.44 -5.04 6.14
N ASN A 133 24.96 -5.75 5.13
CA ASN A 133 25.11 -5.30 3.75
C ASN A 133 24.04 -4.23 3.45
N LEU A 134 24.42 -2.95 3.52
CA LEU A 134 23.54 -1.84 3.11
C LEU A 134 23.83 -1.38 1.67
N GLU A 135 24.91 -1.84 1.02
CA GLU A 135 25.34 -1.35 -0.29
C GLU A 135 24.31 -1.61 -1.39
N THR A 136 23.49 -2.65 -1.22
CA THR A 136 22.39 -2.99 -2.14
C THR A 136 21.15 -2.11 -1.98
N ASN A 137 21.08 -1.29 -0.91
CA ASN A 137 19.89 -0.53 -0.54
C ASN A 137 20.16 0.97 -0.27
N ALA A 138 21.38 1.35 0.09
CA ALA A 138 21.78 2.71 0.44
C ALA A 138 23.12 3.06 -0.21
N ASP A 139 23.16 4.18 -0.93
CA ASP A 139 24.41 4.73 -1.48
C ASP A 139 25.16 5.56 -0.45
N VAL A 140 25.56 4.91 0.63
CA VAL A 140 26.50 5.54 1.55
C VAL A 140 27.79 5.80 0.76
N PRO A 141 28.34 7.03 0.72
CA PRO A 141 29.44 7.44 -0.17
C PRO A 141 30.81 6.81 0.15
N LEU A 142 30.84 5.63 0.77
CA LEU A 142 32.04 4.86 1.05
C LEU A 142 31.79 3.42 0.62
N ILE A 143 32.26 3.11 -0.59
CA ILE A 143 32.37 1.74 -1.13
C ILE A 143 33.15 0.91 -0.11
N TRP A 144 32.53 -0.13 0.44
CA TRP A 144 33.14 -1.00 1.42
C TRP A 144 33.17 -2.43 0.89
N GLU A 145 34.08 -2.69 -0.05
CA GLU A 145 34.49 -4.05 -0.42
C GLU A 145 35.12 -4.85 0.76
N TYR A 146 35.04 -4.38 2.02
CA TYR A 146 35.95 -4.78 3.09
C TYR A 146 35.32 -5.06 4.46
N GLU A 147 34.20 -5.77 4.60
CA GLU A 147 33.54 -6.15 5.89
C GLU A 147 34.29 -5.82 7.21
N GLY A 148 33.80 -4.83 7.97
CA GLY A 148 34.13 -4.61 9.39
C GLY A 148 35.32 -3.70 9.72
N LEU A 149 35.05 -2.51 10.24
CA LEU A 149 36.00 -1.74 11.06
C LEU A 149 35.40 -1.38 12.42
N ASN A 150 36.03 -1.86 13.49
CA ASN A 150 35.76 -1.37 14.84
C ASN A 150 36.54 -0.06 15.10
N ARG A 151 35.93 0.86 15.86
CA ARG A 151 36.59 2.10 16.29
C ARG A 151 37.93 1.80 16.98
N GLY A 152 39.04 2.22 16.35
CA GLY A 152 40.38 2.25 16.96
C GLY A 152 41.49 1.46 16.26
N THR A 153 41.21 0.70 15.19
CA THR A 153 42.24 -0.01 14.44
C THR A 153 42.98 0.91 13.47
N ARG A 154 44.27 1.13 13.71
CA ARG A 154 45.21 1.71 12.73
C ARG A 154 45.20 0.83 11.46
N TRP A 155 45.26 1.49 10.30
CA TRP A 155 45.27 0.99 8.91
C TRP A 155 46.14 -0.24 8.58
N SER A 156 46.91 -0.82 9.51
CA SER A 156 47.90 -1.88 9.23
C SER A 156 47.69 -3.22 9.95
N GLN A 157 46.50 -3.56 10.45
CA GLN A 157 46.26 -4.89 11.03
C GLN A 157 45.10 -5.64 10.37
N LYS A 158 45.37 -6.92 10.11
CA LYS A 158 44.65 -7.92 9.29
C LYS A 158 43.14 -8.02 9.55
N ARG A 159 42.46 -8.52 8.51
CA ARG A 159 41.02 -8.86 8.42
C ARG A 159 40.50 -9.59 9.68
N PRO A 160 39.36 -9.19 10.26
CA PRO A 160 38.68 -9.93 11.33
C PRO A 160 38.09 -11.27 10.88
N ALA A 161 37.97 -11.52 9.57
CA ALA A 161 37.41 -12.77 9.03
C ALA A 161 38.24 -14.04 9.34
N GLU A 162 39.45 -13.90 9.92
CA GLU A 162 40.26 -15.04 10.38
C GLU A 162 40.02 -15.41 11.86
N ASP A 163 39.37 -14.56 12.66
CA ASP A 163 38.98 -14.89 14.04
C ASP A 163 37.52 -15.34 14.03
N GLY A 164 37.25 -16.63 14.27
CA GLY A 164 35.92 -17.26 14.25
C GLY A 164 34.93 -16.76 15.32
N SER A 165 34.69 -15.45 15.42
CA SER A 165 33.64 -14.87 16.24
C SER A 165 32.27 -15.28 15.67
N PRO A 166 31.33 -15.75 16.51
CA PRO A 166 30.01 -16.15 16.06
C PRO A 166 29.25 -14.94 15.47
N PRO A 167 28.37 -15.17 14.47
CA PRO A 167 27.51 -14.12 13.94
C PRO A 167 26.66 -13.51 15.05
N LEU A 168 26.35 -12.22 14.93
CA LEU A 168 25.50 -11.53 15.89
C LEU A 168 24.13 -12.20 16.02
N PRO A 169 23.50 -12.14 17.21
CA PRO A 169 22.13 -12.61 17.38
C PRO A 169 21.19 -11.97 16.35
N VAL A 170 20.24 -12.75 15.82
CA VAL A 170 19.28 -12.30 14.78
C VAL A 170 18.53 -11.04 15.21
N GLU A 171 18.17 -10.93 16.49
CA GLU A 171 17.54 -9.75 17.08
C GLU A 171 18.37 -8.47 16.94
N ASN A 172 19.70 -8.56 17.08
CA ASN A 172 20.60 -7.42 16.91
C ASN A 172 20.68 -6.99 15.44
N VAL A 173 20.73 -7.95 14.51
CA VAL A 173 20.74 -7.68 13.08
C VAL A 173 19.43 -7.03 12.64
N LEU A 174 18.29 -7.53 13.13
CA LEU A 174 16.96 -6.95 12.89
C LEU A 174 16.86 -5.52 13.44
N TRP A 175 17.29 -5.31 14.70
CA TRP A 175 17.34 -3.97 15.29
C TRP A 175 18.20 -3.03 14.44
N ALA A 176 19.39 -3.48 14.03
CA ALA A 176 20.33 -2.66 13.28
C ALA A 176 19.75 -2.26 11.91
N ARG A 177 19.13 -3.20 11.17
CA ARG A 177 18.44 -2.90 9.91
C ARG A 177 17.32 -1.87 10.11
N GLN A 178 16.53 -2.01 11.17
CA GLN A 178 15.47 -1.06 11.49
C GLN A 178 16.02 0.32 11.92
N ALA A 179 17.14 0.36 12.62
CA ALA A 179 17.81 1.61 12.99
C ALA A 179 18.37 2.32 11.74
N ALA A 180 18.99 1.58 10.81
CA ALA A 180 19.44 2.11 9.52
C ALA A 180 18.30 2.76 8.72
N HIS A 181 17.14 2.08 8.61
CA HIS A 181 15.93 2.63 8.00
C HIS A 181 15.52 3.98 8.63
N ARG A 182 15.55 4.08 9.96
CA ARG A 182 15.18 5.32 10.67
C ARG A 182 16.24 6.42 10.55
N PHE A 183 17.52 6.06 10.45
CA PHE A 183 18.59 7.02 10.18
C PHE A 183 18.48 7.61 8.79
N LEU A 184 18.10 6.83 7.78
CA LEU A 184 17.82 7.33 6.44
C LEU A 184 16.61 8.28 6.43
N ILE A 185 15.54 7.99 7.18
CA ILE A 185 14.43 8.94 7.36
C ILE A 185 14.92 10.25 7.99
N ALA A 186 15.75 10.17 9.04
CA ALA A 186 16.33 11.35 9.70
C ALA A 186 17.22 12.16 8.75
N LEU A 187 18.05 11.51 7.93
CA LEU A 187 18.84 12.16 6.87
C LEU A 187 17.94 12.86 5.85
N GLY A 188 16.88 12.19 5.40
CA GLY A 188 15.87 12.77 4.51
C GLY A 188 15.18 13.99 5.11
N ASP A 189 14.86 13.97 6.40
CA ASP A 189 14.25 15.09 7.11
C ASP A 189 15.22 16.25 7.30
N ILE A 190 16.49 15.98 7.63
CA ILE A 190 17.53 17.02 7.74
C ILE A 190 17.74 17.70 6.38
N ALA A 191 17.90 16.93 5.31
CA ALA A 191 18.02 17.47 3.95
C ALA A 191 16.78 18.30 3.58
N ARG A 192 15.57 17.83 3.94
CA ARG A 192 14.33 18.58 3.73
C ARG A 192 14.28 19.89 4.50
N TYR A 193 14.83 19.96 5.71
CA TYR A 193 14.92 21.19 6.47
C TYR A 193 15.91 22.18 5.86
N LEU A 194 17.00 21.70 5.24
CA LEU A 194 17.97 22.55 4.52
C LEU A 194 17.37 23.23 3.29
N ILE A 195 16.36 22.62 2.64
CA ILE A 195 15.59 23.25 1.54
C ILE A 195 15.04 24.63 1.95
N GLU A 196 14.56 24.77 3.19
CA GLU A 196 13.98 26.03 3.69
C GLU A 196 15.03 27.06 4.13
N LEU A 197 16.31 26.69 4.15
CA LEU A 197 17.43 27.49 4.66
C LEU A 197 18.47 27.86 3.58
N GLU A 198 18.45 27.18 2.42
CA GLU A 198 19.45 27.29 1.36
C GLU A 198 18.80 27.46 -0.03
N ASP A 199 18.32 28.68 -0.29
CA ASP A 199 17.55 28.99 -1.52
C ASP A 199 18.33 28.70 -2.82
N ARG A 200 19.67 28.82 -2.81
CA ARG A 200 20.51 28.59 -4.01
C ARG A 200 20.67 27.12 -4.39
N GLU A 201 20.39 26.21 -3.47
CA GLU A 201 20.58 24.76 -3.63
C GLU A 201 19.27 23.98 -3.45
N HIS A 202 18.12 24.65 -3.62
CA HIS A 202 16.78 24.08 -3.43
C HIS A 202 16.61 22.72 -4.13
N GLY A 203 16.98 22.62 -5.41
CA GLY A 203 16.87 21.40 -6.20
C GLY A 203 17.76 20.27 -5.67
N HIS A 204 18.99 20.59 -5.27
CA HIS A 204 19.94 19.62 -4.70
C HIS A 204 19.40 19.01 -3.40
N TRP A 205 18.95 19.85 -2.46
CA TRP A 205 18.43 19.37 -1.17
C TRP A 205 17.11 18.61 -1.31
N ALA A 206 16.25 19.00 -2.25
CA ALA A 206 15.04 18.25 -2.57
C ALA A 206 15.37 16.85 -3.13
N ALA A 207 16.28 16.78 -4.09
CA ALA A 207 16.73 15.51 -4.67
C ALA A 207 17.38 14.60 -3.61
N LEU A 208 18.27 15.17 -2.78
CA LEU A 208 18.94 14.43 -1.70
C LEU A 208 17.95 13.94 -0.64
N SER A 209 16.97 14.76 -0.26
CA SER A 209 15.90 14.35 0.66
C SER A 209 15.09 13.18 0.10
N ALA A 210 14.66 13.27 -1.16
CA ALA A 210 13.94 12.19 -1.83
C ALA A 210 14.77 10.90 -1.88
N ARG A 211 16.06 11.00 -2.22
CA ARG A 211 17.00 9.88 -2.30
C ARG A 211 17.07 9.11 -0.98
N TYR A 212 17.20 9.79 0.16
CA TYR A 212 17.21 9.12 1.47
C TYR A 212 15.89 8.41 1.80
N TYR A 213 14.74 9.00 1.46
CA TYR A 213 13.46 8.33 1.69
C TYR A 213 13.28 7.09 0.81
N TRP A 214 13.75 7.12 -0.44
CA TRP A 214 13.76 5.95 -1.31
C TRP A 214 14.66 4.83 -0.79
N GLN A 215 15.85 5.17 -0.27
CA GLN A 215 16.72 4.18 0.39
C GLN A 215 16.09 3.59 1.65
N ALA A 216 15.38 4.42 2.42
CA ALA A 216 14.63 3.93 3.57
C ALA A 216 13.56 2.91 3.12
N LEU A 217 12.85 3.16 2.02
CA LEU A 217 11.89 2.20 1.43
C LEU A 217 12.57 0.93 0.94
N SER A 218 13.75 1.03 0.33
CA SER A 218 14.53 -0.15 -0.08
C SER A 218 14.92 -1.06 1.09
N LEU A 219 15.16 -0.50 2.28
CA LEU A 219 15.46 -1.28 3.48
C LEU A 219 14.20 -1.88 4.13
N ASP A 220 13.11 -1.12 4.20
CA ASP A 220 11.82 -1.53 4.75
C ASP A 220 10.65 -0.97 3.93
N PRO A 221 10.19 -1.73 2.91
CA PRO A 221 9.04 -1.35 2.07
C PRO A 221 7.70 -1.42 2.80
N SER A 222 7.67 -1.98 4.02
CA SER A 222 6.44 -2.11 4.79
C SER A 222 6.05 -0.80 5.51
N SER A 223 7.01 0.11 5.66
CA SER A 223 6.87 1.40 6.33
C SER A 223 6.26 2.46 5.43
N GLY A 224 5.10 3.01 5.81
CA GLY A 224 4.46 4.11 5.09
C GLY A 224 5.08 5.49 5.36
N MET A 225 5.93 5.62 6.38
CA MET A 225 6.49 6.91 6.80
C MET A 225 7.31 7.60 5.70
N PRO A 226 8.26 6.93 5.01
CA PRO A 226 9.00 7.58 3.91
C PRO A 226 8.08 8.09 2.79
N HIS A 227 7.02 7.35 2.46
CA HIS A 227 6.02 7.83 1.50
C HIS A 227 5.31 9.09 1.99
N ASN A 228 4.92 9.19 3.27
CA ASN A 228 4.36 10.45 3.79
C ASN A 228 5.34 11.63 3.65
N GLN A 229 6.64 11.38 3.86
CA GLN A 229 7.66 12.42 3.71
C GLN A 229 7.85 12.82 2.24
N LEU A 230 7.91 11.86 1.31
CA LEU A 230 7.94 12.11 -0.13
C LEU A 230 6.70 12.90 -0.60
N GLY A 231 5.51 12.59 -0.09
CA GLY A 231 4.31 13.34 -0.39
C GLY A 231 4.34 14.77 0.14
N THR A 232 4.98 15.00 1.29
CA THR A 232 5.20 16.34 1.84
C THR A 232 6.23 17.13 1.02
N LEU A 233 7.27 16.46 0.52
CA LEU A 233 8.28 17.04 -0.34
C LEU A 233 7.70 17.45 -1.71
N ALA A 234 6.77 16.65 -2.23
CA ALA A 234 6.09 16.88 -3.50
C ALA A 234 4.98 17.95 -3.43
N ALA A 235 4.97 18.87 -2.47
CA ALA A 235 3.86 19.82 -2.28
C ALA A 235 3.54 20.72 -3.50
N GLY A 236 4.49 20.90 -4.43
CA GLY A 236 4.28 21.59 -5.72
C GLY A 236 3.59 20.74 -6.80
N ASP A 237 3.68 19.41 -6.69
CA ASP A 237 3.05 18.44 -7.59
C ASP A 237 1.95 17.68 -6.82
N THR A 238 0.72 18.16 -6.96
CA THR A 238 -0.42 17.63 -6.22
C THR A 238 -0.74 16.17 -6.54
N CYS A 239 -0.44 15.70 -7.77
CA CYS A 239 -0.67 14.31 -8.14
C CYS A 239 0.34 13.39 -7.45
N LYS A 240 1.62 13.74 -7.51
CA LYS A 240 2.72 13.02 -6.84
C LYS A 240 2.56 13.01 -5.33
N ALA A 241 2.13 14.12 -4.74
CA ALA A 241 1.82 14.19 -3.32
C ALA A 241 0.68 13.23 -2.93
N ALA A 242 -0.44 13.25 -3.67
CA ALA A 242 -1.57 12.35 -3.45
C ALA A 242 -1.18 10.87 -3.61
N TYR A 243 -0.39 10.56 -4.65
CA TYR A 243 0.16 9.23 -4.90
C TYR A 243 0.92 8.71 -3.68
N HIS A 244 1.85 9.50 -3.15
CA HIS A 244 2.64 9.10 -2.00
C HIS A 244 1.83 8.99 -0.70
N PHE A 245 0.85 9.88 -0.46
CA PHE A 245 -0.04 9.73 0.70
C PHE A 245 -0.90 8.46 0.60
N LEU A 246 -1.38 8.11 -0.59
CA LEU A 246 -2.10 6.85 -0.81
C LEU A 246 -1.19 5.64 -0.61
N ARG A 247 0.04 5.67 -1.13
CA ARG A 247 1.05 4.61 -0.89
C ARG A 247 1.33 4.41 0.60
N CYS A 248 1.48 5.49 1.36
CA CYS A 248 1.61 5.43 2.82
C CYS A 248 0.42 4.72 3.46
N LEU A 249 -0.81 5.09 3.09
CA LEU A 249 -2.03 4.54 3.68
C LEU A 249 -2.30 3.07 3.29
N GLN A 250 -1.72 2.60 2.19
CA GLN A 250 -1.78 1.19 1.76
C GLN A 250 -0.59 0.35 2.23
N SER A 251 0.40 0.96 2.88
CA SER A 251 1.54 0.24 3.44
C SER A 251 1.10 -0.63 4.62
N SER A 252 1.87 -1.67 4.93
CA SER A 252 1.56 -2.56 6.07
C SER A 252 1.65 -1.83 7.42
N GLN A 253 2.53 -0.82 7.51
CA GLN A 253 2.69 0.07 8.65
C GLN A 253 2.38 1.51 8.21
N PRO A 254 1.09 1.89 8.08
CA PRO A 254 0.71 3.22 7.63
C PRO A 254 1.05 4.29 8.69
N PHE A 255 1.35 5.51 8.25
CA PHE A 255 1.50 6.66 9.14
C PHE A 255 0.15 7.37 9.35
N GLU A 256 -0.31 7.48 10.60
CA GLU A 256 -1.64 8.02 10.94
C GLU A 256 -1.88 9.44 10.39
N GLY A 257 -0.83 10.28 10.31
CA GLY A 257 -0.95 11.65 9.79
C GLY A 257 -1.18 11.75 8.28
N ALA A 258 -0.91 10.69 7.51
CA ALA A 258 -1.01 10.73 6.04
C ALA A 258 -2.45 10.92 5.55
N GLN A 259 -3.44 10.41 6.28
CA GLN A 259 -4.85 10.59 5.91
C GLN A 259 -5.25 12.07 6.01
N GLY A 260 -4.83 12.77 7.06
CA GLY A 260 -5.08 14.20 7.19
C GLY A 260 -4.35 15.04 6.13
N ASN A 261 -3.17 14.61 5.69
CA ASN A 261 -2.45 15.25 4.60
C ASN A 261 -3.18 15.08 3.26
N LEU A 262 -3.61 13.86 2.95
CA LEU A 262 -4.38 13.56 1.74
C LEU A 262 -5.69 14.34 1.68
N LEU A 263 -6.49 14.31 2.76
CA LEU A 263 -7.78 15.01 2.78
C LEU A 263 -7.62 16.52 2.60
N ARG A 264 -6.64 17.15 3.27
CA ARG A 264 -6.36 18.58 3.08
C ARG A 264 -5.96 18.92 1.64
N LEU A 265 -5.21 18.04 0.99
CA LEU A 265 -4.82 18.21 -0.42
C LEU A 265 -6.05 18.12 -1.33
N LEU A 266 -6.91 17.12 -1.12
CA LEU A 266 -8.13 16.92 -1.91
C LEU A 266 -9.13 18.07 -1.68
N ASP A 267 -9.36 18.48 -0.43
CA ASP A 267 -10.20 19.64 -0.08
C ASP A 267 -9.72 20.91 -0.79
N LYS A 268 -8.41 21.15 -0.80
CA LYS A 268 -7.80 22.29 -1.50
C LYS A 268 -8.06 22.22 -3.00
N ASN A 269 -7.89 21.05 -3.62
CA ASN A 269 -8.18 20.84 -5.05
C ASN A 269 -9.67 21.08 -5.37
N SER A 270 -10.58 20.58 -4.54
CA SER A 270 -12.03 20.73 -4.71
C SER A 270 -12.53 22.16 -4.46
N SER A 271 -11.80 22.95 -3.67
CA SER A 271 -12.10 24.37 -3.44
C SER A 271 -11.67 25.30 -4.58
N GLN A 272 -10.77 24.85 -5.46
CA GLN A 272 -10.33 25.65 -6.60
C GLN A 272 -11.40 25.65 -7.71
N PRO A 273 -11.64 26.79 -8.38
CA PRO A 273 -12.56 26.83 -9.51
C PRO A 273 -12.11 25.83 -10.57
N SER A 274 -13.03 25.02 -11.09
CA SER A 274 -12.71 24.13 -12.21
C SER A 274 -12.08 24.96 -13.34
N PRO A 275 -10.87 24.64 -13.80
CA PRO A 275 -10.21 25.37 -14.87
C PRO A 275 -11.01 25.35 -16.19
N VAL A 276 -12.02 24.47 -16.29
CA VAL A 276 -12.98 24.36 -17.40
C VAL A 276 -13.81 25.64 -17.61
N GLY A 277 -13.97 26.49 -16.60
CA GLY A 277 -14.72 27.75 -16.70
C GLY A 277 -13.92 28.96 -17.20
N GLN A 278 -12.59 28.87 -17.21
CA GLN A 278 -11.70 29.87 -17.81
C GLN A 278 -11.42 29.44 -19.25
N LEU A 279 -11.31 30.41 -20.18
CA LEU A 279 -11.08 30.16 -21.60
C LEU A 279 -9.99 29.08 -21.78
N ARG A 280 -10.28 28.03 -22.57
CA ARG A 280 -9.37 26.90 -22.88
C ARG A 280 -7.98 27.31 -23.41
N ASP A 281 -7.79 28.57 -23.78
CA ASP A 281 -6.54 29.10 -24.30
C ASP A 281 -5.49 29.22 -23.18
N GLY A 282 -4.65 28.19 -23.04
CA GLY A 282 -3.37 28.27 -22.33
C GLY A 282 -3.21 27.44 -21.05
N CYS A 283 -4.14 26.51 -20.74
CA CYS A 283 -3.94 25.58 -19.62
C CYS A 283 -3.36 24.25 -20.10
N GLU A 284 -2.26 23.82 -19.49
CA GLU A 284 -1.58 22.55 -19.82
C GLU A 284 -2.51 21.34 -19.64
N PRO A 285 -2.52 20.36 -20.57
CA PRO A 285 -3.36 19.17 -20.48
C PRO A 285 -3.21 18.39 -19.16
N SER A 286 -1.98 18.30 -18.63
CA SER A 286 -1.68 17.61 -17.37
C SER A 286 -2.25 18.32 -16.15
N ALA A 287 -2.31 19.64 -16.14
CA ALA A 287 -2.95 20.41 -15.06
C ALA A 287 -4.47 20.18 -15.03
N LEU A 288 -5.11 20.20 -16.21
CA LEU A 288 -6.55 19.90 -16.35
C LEU A 288 -6.86 18.47 -15.88
N PHE A 289 -6.10 17.50 -16.39
CA PHE A 289 -6.23 16.10 -16.01
C PHE A 289 -6.05 15.92 -14.50
N THR A 290 -4.98 16.47 -13.91
CA THR A 290 -4.68 16.34 -12.48
C THR A 290 -5.81 16.87 -11.62
N SER A 291 -6.35 18.05 -11.94
CA SER A 291 -7.44 18.64 -11.17
C SER A 291 -8.72 17.78 -11.19
N SER A 292 -9.14 17.32 -12.37
CA SER A 292 -10.33 16.45 -12.50
C SER A 292 -10.09 15.06 -11.94
N TYR A 293 -8.90 14.50 -12.14
CA TYR A 293 -8.51 13.18 -11.66
C TYR A 293 -8.45 13.13 -10.13
N LEU A 294 -7.92 14.16 -9.46
CA LEU A 294 -7.91 14.22 -8.00
C LEU A 294 -9.33 14.33 -7.41
N ARG A 295 -10.26 15.01 -8.08
CA ARG A 295 -11.69 14.99 -7.69
C ARG A 295 -12.29 13.59 -7.82
N LEU A 296 -11.93 12.86 -8.88
CA LEU A 296 -12.37 11.48 -9.05
C LEU A 296 -11.75 10.54 -8.00
N CYS A 297 -10.47 10.70 -7.71
CA CYS A 297 -9.78 9.99 -6.62
C CYS A 297 -10.43 10.26 -5.27
N GLU A 298 -10.83 11.50 -4.99
CA GLU A 298 -11.55 11.85 -3.77
C GLU A 298 -12.86 11.07 -3.66
N GLN A 299 -13.67 11.03 -4.72
CA GLN A 299 -14.93 10.28 -4.77
C GLN A 299 -14.70 8.78 -4.52
N PHE A 300 -13.73 8.17 -5.21
CA PHE A 300 -13.40 6.76 -5.02
C PHE A 300 -12.80 6.46 -3.64
N TYR A 301 -11.99 7.36 -3.09
CA TYR A 301 -11.27 7.11 -1.85
C TYR A 301 -12.12 7.37 -0.61
N THR A 302 -12.95 8.42 -0.61
CA THR A 302 -13.78 8.82 0.54
C THR A 302 -15.18 8.21 0.53
N TYR A 303 -15.56 7.49 -0.53
CA TYR A 303 -16.91 6.99 -0.76
C TYR A 303 -17.95 8.13 -0.81
N SER A 304 -17.54 9.30 -1.28
CA SER A 304 -18.40 10.48 -1.38
C SER A 304 -19.33 10.43 -2.60
N ASP A 305 -20.17 11.46 -2.74
CA ASP A 305 -21.31 11.57 -3.66
C ASP A 305 -21.08 10.94 -5.06
N THR A 306 -22.02 10.09 -5.48
CA THR A 306 -22.03 9.46 -6.81
C THR A 306 -22.56 10.40 -7.91
N SER A 307 -23.04 11.59 -7.56
CA SER A 307 -23.57 12.55 -8.51
C SER A 307 -22.49 13.00 -9.51
N GLY A 308 -22.81 12.98 -10.81
CA GLY A 308 -21.87 13.36 -11.86
C GLY A 308 -20.64 12.47 -12.02
N LEU A 309 -20.57 11.31 -11.33
CA LEU A 309 -19.42 10.41 -11.41
C LEU A 309 -19.13 9.96 -12.85
N GLN A 310 -20.18 9.60 -13.60
CA GLN A 310 -20.01 9.18 -14.99
C GLN A 310 -19.39 10.29 -15.86
N SER A 311 -19.91 11.52 -15.76
CA SER A 311 -19.36 12.66 -16.50
C SER A 311 -17.92 12.95 -16.10
N LEU A 312 -17.57 12.81 -14.81
CA LEU A 312 -16.22 13.03 -14.34
C LEU A 312 -15.24 11.95 -14.83
N CYS A 313 -15.65 10.68 -14.84
CA CYS A 313 -14.88 9.58 -15.45
C CYS A 313 -14.63 9.84 -16.94
N GLU A 314 -15.67 10.24 -17.68
CA GLU A 314 -15.58 10.57 -19.11
C GLU A 314 -14.65 11.76 -19.36
N GLU A 315 -14.75 12.81 -18.55
CA GLU A 315 -13.87 13.98 -18.61
C GLU A 315 -12.41 13.59 -18.36
N CYS A 316 -12.13 12.83 -17.29
CA CYS A 316 -10.78 12.38 -16.96
C CYS A 316 -10.17 11.51 -18.08
N LEU A 317 -10.94 10.59 -18.67
CA LEU A 317 -10.45 9.75 -19.77
C LEU A 317 -10.23 10.55 -21.07
N SER A 318 -11.04 11.58 -21.31
CA SER A 318 -10.81 12.51 -22.41
C SER A 318 -9.52 13.31 -22.19
N GLN A 319 -9.30 13.86 -21.01
CA GLN A 319 -8.10 14.62 -20.67
C GLN A 319 -6.85 13.73 -20.67
N LEU A 320 -6.95 12.49 -20.19
CA LEU A 320 -5.88 11.49 -20.28
C LEU A 320 -5.44 11.28 -21.74
N THR A 321 -6.38 11.29 -22.69
CA THR A 321 -6.02 11.13 -24.11
C THR A 321 -5.13 12.28 -24.59
N ALA A 322 -5.37 13.51 -24.12
CA ALA A 322 -4.53 14.67 -24.44
C ALA A 322 -3.16 14.59 -23.75
N VAL A 323 -3.11 14.16 -22.48
CA VAL A 323 -1.85 13.90 -21.75
C VAL A 323 -0.99 12.85 -22.49
N LEU A 324 -1.62 11.82 -23.04
CA LEU A 324 -0.94 10.76 -23.80
C LEU A 324 -0.44 11.20 -25.18
N GLU A 325 -0.67 12.44 -25.62
CA GLU A 325 -0.04 13.00 -26.83
C GLU A 325 1.45 13.32 -26.60
N GLN A 326 1.87 13.50 -25.34
CA GLN A 326 3.27 13.75 -24.93
C GLN A 326 3.75 12.66 -23.95
N PRO A 327 3.82 11.39 -24.38
CA PRO A 327 4.02 10.26 -23.48
C PRO A 327 5.41 10.22 -22.82
N GLU A 328 6.44 10.82 -23.43
CA GLU A 328 7.78 10.87 -22.84
C GLU A 328 7.83 11.80 -21.62
N GLU A 329 7.22 12.97 -21.72
CA GLU A 329 7.18 13.98 -20.64
C GLU A 329 6.18 13.59 -19.53
N GLU A 330 5.06 12.99 -19.90
CA GLU A 330 3.92 12.75 -19.00
C GLU A 330 3.87 11.32 -18.42
N ALA A 331 4.86 10.46 -18.70
CA ALA A 331 4.86 9.08 -18.23
C ALA A 331 4.81 8.94 -16.71
N GLU A 332 5.51 9.82 -15.98
CA GLU A 332 5.51 9.79 -14.51
C GLU A 332 4.10 10.08 -13.97
N LEU A 333 3.43 11.12 -14.49
CA LEU A 333 2.07 11.48 -14.13
C LEU A 333 1.09 10.32 -14.41
N VAL A 334 1.18 9.72 -15.60
CA VAL A 334 0.33 8.60 -16.02
C VAL A 334 0.57 7.37 -15.13
N PHE A 335 1.83 7.07 -14.77
CA PHE A 335 2.17 5.97 -13.86
C PHE A 335 1.60 6.19 -12.46
N GLN A 336 1.78 7.38 -11.88
CA GLN A 336 1.25 7.73 -10.57
C GLN A 336 -0.28 7.67 -10.53
N ALA A 337 -0.95 8.21 -11.55
CA ALA A 337 -2.40 8.13 -11.71
C ALA A 337 -2.87 6.68 -11.87
N ALA A 338 -2.19 5.85 -12.66
CA ALA A 338 -2.55 4.44 -12.80
C ALA A 338 -2.41 3.68 -11.46
N ALA A 339 -1.34 3.93 -10.71
CA ALA A 339 -1.14 3.32 -9.39
C ALA A 339 -2.23 3.76 -8.39
N MET A 340 -2.61 5.04 -8.38
CA MET A 340 -3.71 5.55 -7.56
C MET A 340 -5.06 4.93 -7.95
N ALA A 341 -5.34 4.76 -9.24
CA ALA A 341 -6.56 4.12 -9.73
C ALA A 341 -6.65 2.66 -9.25
N ILE A 342 -5.55 1.92 -9.32
CA ILE A 342 -5.42 0.54 -8.81
C ILE A 342 -5.68 0.51 -7.29
N ILE A 343 -5.04 1.40 -6.53
CA ILE A 343 -5.19 1.49 -5.08
C ILE A 343 -6.64 1.77 -4.68
N CYS A 344 -7.26 2.77 -5.31
CA CYS A 344 -8.66 3.12 -5.04
C CYS A 344 -9.62 1.98 -5.40
N THR A 345 -9.39 1.33 -6.54
CA THR A 345 -10.20 0.18 -6.99
C THR A 345 -10.08 -1.01 -6.04
N ASP A 346 -8.88 -1.34 -5.57
CA ASP A 346 -8.65 -2.42 -4.61
C ASP A 346 -9.26 -2.12 -3.24
N LYS A 347 -9.13 -0.87 -2.76
CA LYS A 347 -9.78 -0.41 -1.53
C LYS A 347 -11.30 -0.55 -1.60
N LEU A 348 -11.91 -0.12 -2.71
CA LEU A 348 -13.35 -0.24 -2.95
C LEU A 348 -13.78 -1.70 -3.00
N HIS A 349 -13.06 -2.54 -3.73
CA HIS A 349 -13.34 -3.97 -3.81
C HIS A 349 -13.31 -4.65 -2.42
N LYS A 350 -12.29 -4.34 -1.61
CA LYS A 350 -12.15 -4.86 -0.23
C LYS A 350 -13.25 -4.36 0.72
N SER A 351 -13.90 -3.24 0.42
CA SER A 351 -15.02 -2.72 1.21
C SER A 351 -16.34 -3.47 1.00
N GLY A 352 -16.42 -4.34 -0.01
CA GLY A 352 -17.61 -5.13 -0.34
C GLY A 352 -18.40 -4.53 -1.52
N PRO A 353 -19.63 -5.03 -1.77
CA PRO A 353 -20.43 -4.61 -2.92
C PRO A 353 -20.82 -3.14 -2.78
N HIS A 354 -20.27 -2.31 -3.66
CA HIS A 354 -20.50 -0.87 -3.69
C HIS A 354 -20.59 -0.41 -5.14
N PRO A 355 -21.54 0.47 -5.53
CA PRO A 355 -21.65 0.96 -6.91
C PRO A 355 -20.36 1.59 -7.45
N LEU A 356 -19.62 2.29 -6.58
CA LEU A 356 -18.30 2.85 -6.91
C LEU A 356 -17.24 1.79 -7.20
N SER A 357 -17.35 0.56 -6.66
CA SER A 357 -16.37 -0.51 -6.93
C SER A 357 -16.37 -0.90 -8.41
N SER A 358 -17.56 -1.09 -8.97
CA SER A 358 -17.77 -1.41 -10.38
C SER A 358 -17.31 -0.25 -11.28
N ALA A 359 -17.64 0.99 -10.90
CA ALA A 359 -17.23 2.18 -11.62
C ALA A 359 -15.70 2.40 -11.60
N ALA A 360 -15.04 2.22 -10.45
CA ALA A 360 -13.59 2.36 -10.31
C ALA A 360 -12.83 1.29 -11.10
N ALA A 361 -13.29 0.04 -11.08
CA ALA A 361 -12.72 -1.02 -11.89
C ALA A 361 -12.89 -0.76 -13.39
N ALA A 362 -14.07 -0.32 -13.82
CA ALA A 362 -14.30 0.07 -15.21
C ALA A 362 -13.41 1.26 -15.64
N PHE A 363 -13.29 2.30 -14.81
CA PHE A 363 -12.39 3.42 -15.07
C PHE A 363 -10.93 2.96 -15.21
N THR A 364 -10.45 2.14 -14.27
CA THR A 364 -9.08 1.62 -14.26
C THR A 364 -8.78 0.77 -15.50
N LEU A 365 -9.72 -0.08 -15.93
CA LEU A 365 -9.57 -0.89 -17.16
C LEU A 365 -9.60 -0.02 -18.44
N ASN A 366 -10.38 1.06 -18.46
CA ASN A 366 -10.38 2.01 -19.58
C ASN A 366 -9.06 2.80 -19.64
N MET A 367 -8.54 3.23 -18.49
CA MET A 367 -7.21 3.84 -18.40
C MET A 367 -6.14 2.88 -18.92
N PHE A 368 -6.17 1.61 -18.50
CA PHE A 368 -5.28 0.57 -19.00
C PHE A 368 -5.36 0.45 -20.52
N SER A 369 -6.58 0.42 -21.08
CA SER A 369 -6.78 0.35 -22.53
C SER A 369 -6.19 1.56 -23.27
N HIS A 370 -6.36 2.78 -22.75
CA HIS A 370 -5.81 3.99 -23.36
C HIS A 370 -4.29 4.00 -23.35
N VAL A 371 -3.67 3.68 -22.21
CA VAL A 371 -2.21 3.60 -22.09
C VAL A 371 -1.65 2.50 -23.00
N THR A 372 -2.29 1.34 -23.05
CA THR A 372 -1.86 0.23 -23.92
C THR A 372 -1.95 0.61 -25.40
N ALA A 373 -2.99 1.33 -25.82
CA ALA A 373 -3.14 1.79 -27.20
C ALA A 373 -2.00 2.75 -27.61
N THR A 374 -1.66 3.71 -26.74
CA THR A 374 -0.52 4.62 -26.97
C THR A 374 0.79 3.84 -26.99
N CYS A 375 1.00 2.89 -26.08
CA CYS A 375 2.16 1.99 -26.11
C CYS A 375 2.28 1.24 -27.44
N CYS A 376 1.19 0.70 -27.98
CA CYS A 376 1.22 0.01 -29.28
C CYS A 376 1.75 0.92 -30.39
N HIS A 377 1.29 2.17 -30.43
CA HIS A 377 1.74 3.14 -31.41
C HIS A 377 3.23 3.42 -31.26
N LEU A 378 3.71 3.69 -30.04
CA LEU A 378 5.13 3.94 -29.77
C LEU A 378 6.01 2.74 -30.13
N VAL A 379 5.65 1.53 -29.69
CA VAL A 379 6.42 0.32 -30.00
C VAL A 379 6.43 0.03 -31.51
N SER A 380 5.33 0.34 -32.23
CA SER A 380 5.29 0.14 -33.69
C SER A 380 6.22 1.08 -34.48
N GLN A 381 6.65 2.18 -33.85
CA GLN A 381 7.61 3.13 -34.44
C GLN A 381 9.07 2.73 -34.19
N CYS A 382 9.34 1.79 -33.28
CA CYS A 382 10.67 1.29 -33.01
C CYS A 382 11.19 0.45 -34.21
N SER A 383 12.44 0.67 -34.61
CA SER A 383 13.03 -0.02 -35.76
C SER A 383 13.40 -1.47 -35.42
N LEU A 384 12.91 -2.42 -36.20
CA LEU A 384 13.41 -3.80 -36.23
C LEU A 384 14.47 -3.94 -37.34
N THR A 385 15.68 -3.42 -37.15
CA THR A 385 16.78 -3.61 -38.12
C THR A 385 17.69 -4.76 -37.69
N GLY A 386 17.37 -5.98 -38.16
CA GLY A 386 18.18 -7.21 -38.04
C GLY A 386 17.62 -8.32 -38.94
N PRO A 387 18.46 -9.20 -39.55
CA PRO A 387 18.28 -9.67 -40.93
C PRO A 387 17.06 -10.58 -41.14
N GLU A 388 16.54 -10.52 -42.36
CA GLU A 388 15.39 -11.27 -42.86
C GLU A 388 15.43 -12.76 -42.45
N ARG A 389 14.29 -13.23 -41.91
CA ARG A 389 14.05 -14.64 -41.61
C ARG A 389 14.03 -15.44 -42.92
N HIS A 390 15.12 -16.12 -43.25
CA HIS A 390 15.03 -17.33 -44.06
C HIS A 390 14.38 -18.43 -43.22
N ILE A 391 13.10 -18.68 -43.47
CA ILE A 391 12.40 -19.87 -43.00
C ILE A 391 13.05 -21.08 -43.68
N ILE A 392 13.96 -21.77 -42.98
CA ILE A 392 14.43 -23.09 -43.40
C ILE A 392 13.48 -24.12 -42.79
N HIS A 393 12.62 -24.68 -43.64
CA HIS A 393 11.92 -25.92 -43.37
C HIS A 393 12.88 -27.10 -43.61
N GLN A 394 13.45 -27.70 -42.57
CA GLN A 394 13.93 -29.10 -42.53
C GLN A 394 13.81 -29.57 -41.07
N GLY A 395 13.18 -30.69 -40.72
CA GLY A 395 13.37 -32.02 -41.28
C GLY A 395 14.22 -32.81 -40.28
N ALA A 396 13.68 -33.92 -39.79
CA ALA A 396 14.24 -34.73 -38.71
C ALA A 396 15.73 -35.04 -38.84
N ASP A 397 16.50 -34.79 -37.78
CA ASP A 397 17.49 -35.74 -37.23
C ASP A 397 18.08 -35.17 -35.93
N VAL A 398 18.09 -36.02 -34.89
CA VAL A 398 18.74 -35.75 -33.59
C VAL A 398 20.20 -36.19 -33.68
N PRO A 399 21.15 -35.35 -33.23
CA PRO A 399 22.34 -35.89 -32.60
C PRO A 399 22.57 -35.34 -31.19
N ALA A 400 22.95 -36.30 -30.34
CA ALA A 400 23.46 -36.27 -28.98
C ALA A 400 23.84 -34.92 -28.33
N VAL A 401 23.33 -34.77 -27.11
CA VAL A 401 23.82 -33.92 -26.01
C VAL A 401 25.30 -34.20 -25.71
N PRO A 402 26.16 -33.17 -25.63
CA PRO A 402 27.35 -33.23 -24.80
C PRO A 402 27.04 -32.60 -23.43
N ASP A 403 27.07 -33.45 -22.40
CA ASP A 403 27.28 -33.03 -21.03
C ASP A 403 28.58 -32.23 -20.93
N LEU A 404 28.49 -30.96 -20.52
CA LEU A 404 29.63 -30.22 -19.97
C LEU A 404 29.16 -29.35 -18.80
N LEU A 405 29.17 -29.97 -17.63
CA LEU A 405 29.57 -29.32 -16.38
C LEU A 405 31.01 -28.81 -16.57
N ALA A 406 31.22 -27.49 -16.56
CA ALA A 406 32.51 -26.91 -16.22
C ALA A 406 32.35 -25.46 -15.77
N GLU A 407 32.90 -25.21 -14.58
CA GLU A 407 33.23 -23.90 -14.02
C GLU A 407 34.00 -23.03 -15.04
N SER A 408 33.69 -21.74 -15.11
CA SER A 408 34.69 -20.75 -15.52
C SER A 408 34.40 -19.36 -14.95
N ALA A 409 35.25 -19.00 -13.99
CA ALA A 409 35.89 -17.70 -13.81
C ALA A 409 35.09 -16.41 -14.07
N LEU A 410 34.86 -15.70 -12.96
CA LEU A 410 34.64 -14.25 -12.88
C LEU A 410 35.59 -13.45 -13.80
N PRO A 411 35.06 -12.45 -14.49
CA PRO A 411 35.70 -11.14 -14.57
C PRO A 411 35.04 -10.20 -13.57
N GLN A 412 35.87 -9.62 -12.72
CA GLN A 412 35.55 -8.48 -11.87
C GLN A 412 35.29 -7.23 -12.73
N ASP A 413 34.62 -6.26 -12.09
CA ASP A 413 34.51 -4.84 -12.45
C ASP A 413 33.34 -4.43 -13.36
N SER A 414 32.21 -4.14 -12.70
CA SER A 414 31.35 -2.96 -12.94
C SER A 414 30.09 -3.03 -12.05
N SER A 415 30.26 -2.86 -10.73
CA SER A 415 29.12 -2.81 -9.80
C SER A 415 28.69 -1.36 -9.53
N PHE A 416 27.80 -0.84 -10.37
CA PHE A 416 26.92 0.25 -9.96
C PHE A 416 25.62 -0.34 -9.44
N ALA A 417 25.27 -0.02 -8.19
CA ALA A 417 24.02 -0.45 -7.58
C ALA A 417 22.85 0.05 -8.44
N ALA A 418 22.02 -0.88 -8.94
CA ALA A 418 20.71 -0.57 -9.48
C ALA A 418 19.79 -0.15 -8.33
N ILE A 419 19.98 1.08 -7.84
CA ILE A 419 19.06 1.77 -6.93
C ILE A 419 17.96 2.43 -7.77
N THR A 420 16.82 2.71 -7.13
CA THR A 420 15.61 3.39 -7.65
C THR A 420 15.85 4.71 -8.41
N ASN A 421 17.10 5.17 -8.50
CA ASN A 421 17.55 6.33 -9.24
C ASN A 421 17.26 6.25 -10.75
N GLY A 422 17.07 5.03 -11.30
CA GLY A 422 16.71 4.84 -12.71
C GLY A 422 15.27 5.21 -13.08
N TRP A 423 14.38 5.47 -12.09
CA TRP A 423 13.00 5.88 -12.36
C TRP A 423 12.83 7.39 -12.60
N PHE A 424 13.85 8.20 -12.35
CA PHE A 424 13.78 9.65 -12.60
C PHE A 424 14.55 10.03 -13.87
N PRO A 425 13.96 9.87 -15.08
CA PRO A 425 14.44 10.59 -16.25
C PRO A 425 14.04 12.06 -16.06
N GLY A 426 14.96 12.89 -15.56
CA GLY A 426 14.68 14.31 -15.37
C GLY A 426 15.64 15.08 -14.46
N ALA A 427 16.51 14.42 -13.71
CA ALA A 427 17.68 15.08 -13.14
C ALA A 427 18.83 14.91 -14.12
N GLU A 428 18.98 15.85 -15.05
CA GLU A 428 20.30 16.13 -15.60
C GLU A 428 21.20 16.41 -14.39
N VAL A 429 22.04 15.43 -14.05
CA VAL A 429 23.23 15.73 -13.28
C VAL A 429 24.05 16.58 -14.24
N GLU A 430 24.09 17.90 -14.01
CA GLU A 430 25.12 18.73 -14.63
C GLU A 430 26.45 18.05 -14.30
N GLU A 431 27.04 17.40 -15.31
CA GLU A 431 28.38 16.86 -15.22
C GLU A 431 29.31 18.03 -14.94
N GLU A 432 29.65 18.23 -13.67
CA GLU A 432 30.78 19.09 -13.33
C GLU A 432 31.99 18.53 -14.06
N SER A 433 32.51 19.37 -14.94
CA SER A 433 33.67 19.16 -15.79
C SER A 433 34.82 18.48 -15.04
N SER A 434 34.92 17.16 -15.15
CA SER A 434 36.13 16.41 -14.83
C SER A 434 36.48 15.54 -16.03
N SER A 435 37.63 15.84 -16.63
CA SER A 435 38.14 15.20 -17.83
C SER A 435 38.54 13.75 -17.55
N CYS A 436 37.60 12.82 -17.72
CA CYS A 436 37.90 11.42 -17.98
C CYS A 436 36.75 10.81 -18.79
N SER A 437 37.00 10.61 -20.08
CA SER A 437 36.10 9.86 -20.97
C SER A 437 35.91 8.44 -20.44
N PRO A 438 34.67 7.91 -20.37
CA PRO A 438 34.47 6.50 -20.08
C PRO A 438 34.96 5.67 -21.29
N PRO A 439 35.55 4.48 -21.06
CA PRO A 439 35.94 3.61 -22.17
C PRO A 439 34.68 3.11 -22.88
N LEU A 440 34.68 3.20 -24.21
CA LEU A 440 33.66 2.64 -25.10
C LEU A 440 33.55 1.12 -24.87
N SER A 441 32.53 0.67 -24.14
CA SER A 441 32.14 -0.74 -24.09
C SER A 441 31.39 -1.11 -25.37
N SER A 442 31.85 -2.15 -26.05
CA SER A 442 31.44 -2.56 -27.38
C SER A 442 30.14 -3.38 -27.48
N ASP A 443 29.23 -3.27 -26.49
CA ASP A 443 28.03 -4.15 -26.39
C ASP A 443 26.69 -3.40 -26.42
N ASP A 444 26.66 -2.13 -26.84
CA ASP A 444 25.40 -1.39 -27.02
C ASP A 444 24.61 -1.95 -28.20
N ASN A 445 23.65 -2.84 -27.91
CA ASN A 445 22.75 -3.40 -28.92
C ASN A 445 21.68 -2.35 -29.31
N PRO A 446 21.74 -1.76 -30.51
CA PRO A 446 20.93 -0.59 -30.89
C PRO A 446 19.41 -0.86 -30.95
N LEU A 447 19.00 -2.13 -30.96
CA LEU A 447 17.58 -2.53 -30.92
C LEU A 447 16.89 -2.21 -29.58
N PHE A 448 17.63 -2.29 -28.47
CA PHE A 448 17.05 -2.10 -27.13
C PHE A 448 17.06 -0.63 -26.68
N THR A 449 17.91 0.21 -27.28
CA THR A 449 17.96 1.66 -27.01
C THR A 449 16.72 2.41 -27.48
N ASP A 450 16.11 2.00 -28.59
CA ASP A 450 14.87 2.62 -29.10
C ASP A 450 13.65 2.22 -28.26
N LEU A 451 13.58 0.96 -27.84
CA LEU A 451 12.46 0.46 -27.05
C LEU A 451 12.51 0.92 -25.59
N ALA A 452 13.71 1.14 -25.06
CA ALA A 452 13.91 1.76 -23.74
C ALA A 452 13.31 3.18 -23.65
N ARG A 453 13.14 3.88 -24.79
CA ARG A 453 12.47 5.19 -24.85
C ARG A 453 10.95 5.11 -24.71
N VAL A 454 10.35 3.91 -24.79
CA VAL A 454 8.91 3.74 -24.59
C VAL A 454 8.59 3.76 -23.08
N THR A 455 8.52 4.97 -22.53
CA THR A 455 8.33 5.28 -21.10
C THR A 455 7.03 4.76 -20.49
N LEU A 456 6.04 4.39 -21.31
CA LEU A 456 4.74 3.87 -20.85
C LEU A 456 4.69 2.34 -20.64
N LEU A 457 5.71 1.58 -21.08
CA LEU A 457 5.77 0.12 -20.88
C LEU A 457 5.69 -0.29 -19.39
N PRO A 458 6.38 0.38 -18.45
CA PRO A 458 6.24 0.10 -17.02
C PRO A 458 4.79 0.24 -16.51
N THR A 459 4.05 1.25 -16.99
CA THR A 459 2.65 1.46 -16.60
C THR A 459 1.76 0.32 -17.11
N VAL A 460 1.97 -0.15 -18.35
CA VAL A 460 1.26 -1.33 -18.88
C VAL A 460 1.58 -2.56 -18.04
N LYS A 461 2.85 -2.80 -17.71
CA LYS A 461 3.26 -3.93 -16.86
C LYS A 461 2.60 -3.88 -15.49
N MET A 462 2.55 -2.72 -14.83
CA MET A 462 1.82 -2.54 -13.57
C MET A 462 0.33 -2.91 -13.70
N PHE A 463 -0.34 -2.53 -14.78
CA PHE A 463 -1.74 -2.92 -15.01
C PHE A 463 -1.89 -4.43 -15.22
N CYS A 464 -0.96 -5.07 -15.94
CA CYS A 464 -0.92 -6.52 -16.10
C CYS A 464 -0.79 -7.21 -14.74
N ASP A 465 0.15 -6.78 -13.90
CA ASP A 465 0.35 -7.31 -12.54
C ASP A 465 -0.88 -7.18 -11.66
N TRP A 466 -1.56 -6.03 -11.73
CA TRP A 466 -2.80 -5.81 -11.01
C TRP A 466 -3.91 -6.77 -11.49
N LEU A 467 -4.07 -6.92 -12.81
CA LEU A 467 -5.09 -7.80 -13.38
C LEU A 467 -4.83 -9.28 -13.03
N MET A 468 -3.57 -9.68 -12.80
CA MET A 468 -3.25 -11.02 -12.27
C MET A 468 -3.87 -11.28 -10.90
N GLY A 469 -3.96 -10.26 -10.04
CA GLY A 469 -4.62 -10.34 -8.74
C GLY A 469 -6.14 -10.19 -8.78
N ARG A 470 -6.70 -9.74 -9.92
CA ARG A 470 -8.12 -9.42 -10.11
C ARG A 470 -8.75 -10.24 -11.22
N THR A 471 -8.61 -11.56 -11.12
CA THR A 471 -9.19 -12.51 -12.10
C THR A 471 -10.72 -12.41 -12.19
N ASP A 472 -11.37 -11.90 -11.14
CA ASP A 472 -12.80 -11.58 -11.11
C ASP A 472 -13.21 -10.60 -12.20
N LEU A 473 -12.31 -9.73 -12.65
CA LEU A 473 -12.59 -8.70 -13.65
C LEU A 473 -12.49 -9.21 -15.10
N ILE A 474 -11.79 -10.33 -15.34
CA ILE A 474 -11.47 -10.81 -16.70
C ILE A 474 -12.74 -11.17 -17.49
N GLY A 475 -13.64 -11.95 -16.88
CA GLY A 475 -14.90 -12.38 -17.49
C GLY A 475 -15.81 -11.18 -17.83
N PRO A 476 -16.18 -10.34 -16.84
CA PRO A 476 -17.01 -9.15 -17.07
C PRO A 476 -16.39 -8.17 -18.08
N CYS A 477 -15.07 -7.97 -18.05
CA CYS A 477 -14.36 -7.11 -19.01
C CYS A 477 -14.45 -7.66 -20.45
N THR A 478 -14.36 -8.98 -20.62
CA THR A 478 -14.52 -9.66 -21.92
C THR A 478 -15.93 -9.54 -22.47
N GLN A 479 -16.95 -9.80 -21.64
CA GLN A 479 -18.35 -9.69 -22.05
C GLN A 479 -18.72 -8.27 -22.47
N ALA A 480 -18.14 -7.28 -21.82
CA ALA A 480 -18.44 -5.88 -22.04
C ALA A 480 -17.71 -5.30 -23.29
N ARG A 481 -16.94 -6.13 -24.02
CA ARG A 481 -16.32 -5.83 -25.32
C ARG A 481 -15.41 -4.59 -25.32
N THR A 482 -14.65 -4.42 -24.26
CA THR A 482 -13.60 -3.38 -24.19
C THR A 482 -12.60 -3.56 -25.34
N PRO A 483 -12.06 -2.47 -25.92
CA PRO A 483 -10.96 -2.57 -26.89
C PRO A 483 -9.63 -3.02 -26.25
N LEU A 484 -9.57 -3.11 -24.91
CA LEU A 484 -8.40 -3.55 -24.16
C LEU A 484 -7.79 -4.85 -24.71
N TRP A 485 -8.58 -5.88 -25.00
CA TRP A 485 -8.07 -7.16 -25.48
C TRP A 485 -7.44 -7.07 -26.86
N GLN A 486 -7.98 -6.20 -27.73
CA GLN A 486 -7.37 -5.89 -29.02
C GLN A 486 -6.04 -5.17 -28.83
N HIS A 487 -5.99 -4.15 -27.97
CA HIS A 487 -4.75 -3.43 -27.70
C HIS A 487 -3.68 -4.33 -27.08
N LEU A 488 -4.04 -5.19 -26.12
CA LEU A 488 -3.10 -6.15 -25.51
C LEU A 488 -2.59 -7.17 -26.53
N ALA A 489 -3.47 -7.74 -27.35
CA ALA A 489 -3.06 -8.65 -28.42
C ALA A 489 -2.04 -7.99 -29.37
N SER A 490 -2.33 -6.76 -29.81
CA SER A 490 -1.42 -5.98 -30.65
C SER A 490 -0.09 -5.71 -29.96
N LEU A 491 -0.10 -5.24 -28.70
CA LEU A 491 1.13 -4.94 -27.97
C LEU A 491 2.01 -6.17 -27.80
N PHE A 492 1.44 -7.31 -27.39
CA PHE A 492 2.22 -8.53 -27.19
C PHE A 492 2.78 -9.07 -28.52
N ASN A 493 2.02 -8.97 -29.61
CA ASN A 493 2.53 -9.33 -30.94
C ASN A 493 3.64 -8.39 -31.42
N LEU A 494 3.55 -7.09 -31.10
CA LEU A 494 4.62 -6.13 -31.38
C LEU A 494 5.86 -6.37 -30.51
N ALA A 495 5.70 -6.87 -29.29
CA ALA A 495 6.80 -7.17 -28.36
C ALA A 495 7.56 -8.45 -28.74
N LEU A 496 6.88 -9.48 -29.26
CA LEU A 496 7.47 -10.80 -29.56
C LEU A 496 8.75 -10.74 -30.42
N PRO A 497 8.83 -9.96 -31.52
CA PRO A 497 10.05 -9.86 -32.34
C PRO A 497 11.28 -9.29 -31.62
N PHE A 498 11.08 -8.51 -30.56
CA PHE A 498 12.17 -7.90 -29.78
C PHE A 498 12.74 -8.84 -28.71
N ILE A 499 12.11 -10.00 -28.47
CA ILE A 499 12.61 -11.00 -27.52
C ILE A 499 13.52 -11.98 -28.29
N PRO A 500 14.81 -12.10 -27.92
CA PRO A 500 15.72 -13.04 -28.57
C PRO A 500 15.22 -14.48 -28.44
N PRO A 501 15.32 -15.31 -29.51
CA PRO A 501 14.89 -16.71 -29.47
C PRO A 501 15.72 -17.58 -28.52
N SER A 502 16.92 -17.12 -28.13
CA SER A 502 17.76 -17.73 -27.10
C SER A 502 17.25 -17.51 -25.68
N CYS A 503 16.34 -16.55 -25.46
CA CYS A 503 15.74 -16.30 -24.17
C CYS A 503 14.61 -17.32 -23.94
N PRO A 504 14.74 -18.27 -22.99
CA PRO A 504 13.69 -19.24 -22.72
C PRO A 504 12.51 -18.50 -22.10
N ILE A 505 11.47 -18.23 -22.89
CA ILE A 505 10.19 -17.77 -22.37
C ILE A 505 9.53 -18.99 -21.72
N GLU A 506 9.85 -19.26 -20.45
CA GLU A 506 9.06 -20.19 -19.64
C GLU A 506 7.61 -19.69 -19.66
N MET A 507 6.74 -20.48 -20.28
CA MET A 507 5.37 -20.07 -20.64
C MET A 507 4.44 -20.08 -19.42
N THR A 508 4.80 -20.83 -18.38
CA THR A 508 4.06 -20.86 -17.12
C THR A 508 4.60 -19.80 -16.17
N LEU A 509 3.70 -19.06 -15.53
CA LEU A 509 4.10 -18.21 -14.41
C LEU A 509 4.71 -19.10 -13.30
N PRO A 510 5.85 -18.71 -12.74
CA PRO A 510 6.52 -19.55 -11.75
C PRO A 510 5.69 -19.61 -10.46
N ASP A 511 5.60 -20.79 -9.87
CA ASP A 511 5.00 -21.01 -8.55
C ASP A 511 5.93 -20.56 -7.41
N THR A 512 7.20 -20.32 -7.72
CA THR A 512 8.24 -19.85 -6.80
C THR A 512 8.73 -18.45 -7.21
N PRO A 513 9.25 -17.64 -6.27
CA PRO A 513 9.77 -16.33 -6.59
C PRO A 513 11.09 -16.45 -7.36
N THR A 514 11.02 -16.40 -8.69
CA THR A 514 12.20 -16.49 -9.58
C THR A 514 12.33 -15.28 -10.49
N MET A 515 11.31 -14.42 -10.57
CA MET A 515 11.36 -13.23 -11.42
C MET A 515 12.26 -12.17 -10.80
N CYS A 516 13.12 -11.57 -11.62
CA CYS A 516 13.92 -10.41 -11.23
C CYS A 516 13.01 -9.17 -11.11
N PRO A 517 13.13 -8.37 -10.03
CA PRO A 517 12.39 -7.11 -9.90
C PRO A 517 12.83 -6.10 -10.95
N LEU A 518 11.86 -5.39 -11.55
CA LEU A 518 12.10 -4.22 -12.39
C LEU A 518 11.94 -2.92 -11.58
N PRO A 519 12.40 -1.76 -12.08
CA PRO A 519 12.29 -0.48 -11.36
C PRO A 519 10.86 -0.15 -10.90
N GLU A 520 9.85 -0.44 -11.72
CA GLU A 520 8.44 -0.26 -11.36
C GLU A 520 7.97 -1.20 -10.24
N ASP A 521 8.48 -2.43 -10.17
CA ASP A 521 8.17 -3.40 -9.11
C ASP A 521 8.76 -2.93 -7.78
N ILE A 522 10.01 -2.45 -7.81
CA ILE A 522 10.70 -1.88 -6.65
C ILE A 522 9.96 -0.64 -6.17
N CYS A 523 9.61 0.27 -7.09
CA CYS A 523 8.85 1.48 -6.79
C CYS A 523 7.53 1.15 -6.09
N LEU A 524 6.83 0.10 -6.52
CA LEU A 524 5.52 -0.31 -6.02
C LEU A 524 5.56 -1.40 -4.94
N GLN A 525 6.75 -1.79 -4.47
CA GLN A 525 6.89 -2.82 -3.44
C GLN A 525 6.05 -2.48 -2.19
N GLY A 526 5.47 -3.52 -1.59
CA GLY A 526 4.55 -3.36 -0.46
C GLY A 526 3.10 -2.96 -0.82
N THR A 527 2.79 -2.69 -2.09
CA THR A 527 1.41 -2.37 -2.52
C THR A 527 0.53 -3.62 -2.52
N ALA A 528 -0.46 -3.67 -1.63
CA ALA A 528 -1.30 -4.85 -1.43
C ALA A 528 -2.05 -5.33 -2.70
N ALA A 529 -2.47 -4.40 -3.55
CA ALA A 529 -3.17 -4.68 -4.81
C ALA A 529 -2.33 -5.47 -5.84
N LEU A 530 -1.00 -5.44 -5.69
CA LEU A 530 -0.03 -6.11 -6.58
C LEU A 530 0.57 -7.37 -5.96
N SER A 531 0.13 -7.75 -4.74
CA SER A 531 0.70 -8.87 -3.99
C SER A 531 0.72 -10.20 -4.76
N ALA A 532 -0.28 -10.45 -5.62
CA ALA A 532 -0.33 -11.66 -6.45
C ALA A 532 0.82 -11.73 -7.45
N ALA A 533 1.16 -10.62 -8.13
CA ALA A 533 2.30 -10.56 -9.04
C ALA A 533 3.63 -10.51 -8.28
N HIS A 534 3.70 -9.67 -7.23
CA HIS A 534 4.89 -9.49 -6.40
C HIS A 534 5.30 -10.76 -5.64
N SER A 535 4.39 -11.71 -5.41
CA SER A 535 4.71 -13.02 -4.83
C SER A 535 5.63 -13.88 -5.71
N LYS A 536 5.74 -13.55 -7.01
CA LYS A 536 6.59 -14.26 -8.00
C LYS A 536 7.97 -13.62 -8.18
N ILE A 537 8.21 -12.50 -7.50
CA ILE A 537 9.45 -11.72 -7.60
C ILE A 537 10.41 -12.15 -6.49
N ASN A 538 11.66 -12.41 -6.88
CA ASN A 538 12.77 -12.57 -5.95
C ASN A 538 13.46 -11.22 -5.72
N TRP A 539 13.17 -10.59 -4.60
CA TRP A 539 13.69 -9.26 -4.24
C TRP A 539 15.20 -9.23 -3.97
N GLU A 540 15.89 -10.37 -3.94
CA GLU A 540 17.35 -10.46 -3.82
C GLU A 540 18.05 -10.39 -5.20
N LEU A 541 17.34 -10.64 -6.30
CA LEU A 541 17.89 -10.55 -7.64
C LEU A 541 18.01 -9.09 -8.10
N ARG A 542 18.94 -8.83 -9.02
CA ARG A 542 19.12 -7.54 -9.69
C ARG A 542 19.29 -7.77 -11.19
N ALA A 543 18.59 -6.97 -12.00
CA ALA A 543 18.75 -7.00 -13.44
C ALA A 543 20.09 -6.36 -13.79
N GLN A 544 20.77 -6.89 -14.81
CA GLN A 544 21.98 -6.23 -15.30
C GLN A 544 21.59 -4.96 -16.06
N HIS A 545 22.53 -4.00 -16.16
CA HIS A 545 22.29 -2.75 -16.85
C HIS A 545 21.92 -3.00 -18.31
N GLY A 546 20.80 -2.44 -18.78
CA GLY A 546 20.28 -2.65 -20.14
C GLY A 546 19.33 -3.85 -20.33
N GLU A 547 19.28 -4.81 -19.40
CA GLU A 547 18.39 -5.98 -19.52
C GLU A 547 16.94 -5.69 -19.11
N GLU A 548 16.69 -4.60 -18.37
CA GLU A 548 15.38 -4.27 -17.80
C GLU A 548 14.28 -4.20 -18.86
N CYS A 549 14.58 -3.59 -20.02
CA CYS A 549 13.64 -3.47 -21.13
C CYS A 549 13.27 -4.86 -21.68
N GLN A 550 14.27 -5.71 -21.90
CA GLN A 550 14.05 -7.07 -22.39
C GLN A 550 13.24 -7.91 -21.39
N LEU A 551 13.59 -7.88 -20.11
CA LEU A 551 12.86 -8.56 -19.04
C LEU A 551 11.40 -8.08 -18.97
N ARG A 552 11.16 -6.78 -19.12
CA ARG A 552 9.81 -6.19 -19.16
C ARG A 552 8.97 -6.76 -20.30
N LEU A 553 9.53 -6.89 -21.50
CA LEU A 553 8.83 -7.53 -22.63
C LEU A 553 8.53 -9.00 -22.37
N VAL A 554 9.50 -9.74 -21.84
CA VAL A 554 9.32 -11.15 -21.48
C VAL A 554 8.17 -11.30 -20.48
N TYR A 555 8.10 -10.43 -19.46
CA TYR A 555 7.05 -10.47 -18.46
C TYR A 555 5.67 -10.12 -19.03
N LEU A 556 5.59 -9.14 -19.94
CA LEU A 556 4.35 -8.80 -20.64
C LEU A 556 3.85 -9.96 -21.51
N VAL A 557 4.73 -10.60 -22.29
CA VAL A 557 4.36 -11.75 -23.14
C VAL A 557 3.95 -12.95 -22.28
N ARG A 558 4.68 -13.24 -21.20
CA ARG A 558 4.33 -14.31 -20.23
C ARG A 558 2.96 -14.05 -19.60
N PHE A 559 2.67 -12.80 -19.24
CA PHE A 559 1.34 -12.41 -18.77
C PHE A 559 0.27 -12.66 -19.85
N GLY A 560 0.52 -12.28 -21.11
CA GLY A 560 -0.41 -12.51 -22.21
C GLY A 560 -0.75 -14.00 -22.43
N GLN A 561 0.24 -14.88 -22.28
CA GLN A 561 0.04 -16.33 -22.36
C GLN A 561 -0.81 -16.83 -21.19
N TRP A 562 -0.43 -16.48 -19.96
CA TRP A 562 -1.21 -16.79 -18.76
C TRP A 562 -2.67 -16.34 -18.88
N LEU A 563 -2.88 -15.12 -19.38
CA LEU A 563 -4.20 -14.53 -19.58
C LEU A 563 -5.00 -15.32 -20.63
N SER A 564 -4.37 -15.81 -21.69
CA SER A 564 -5.03 -16.58 -22.77
C SER A 564 -5.58 -17.92 -22.30
N GLU A 565 -4.97 -18.52 -21.27
CA GLU A 565 -5.38 -19.79 -20.66
C GLU A 565 -6.54 -19.64 -19.66
N ARG A 566 -6.86 -18.43 -19.21
CA ARG A 566 -7.90 -18.22 -18.19
C ARG A 566 -9.31 -18.40 -18.77
N PRO A 567 -10.24 -19.01 -18.01
CA PRO A 567 -11.64 -19.10 -18.41
C PRO A 567 -12.26 -17.70 -18.51
N GLY A 568 -13.03 -17.46 -19.58
CA GLY A 568 -13.65 -16.15 -19.82
C GLY A 568 -12.70 -15.06 -20.33
N SER A 569 -11.43 -15.38 -20.60
CA SER A 569 -10.47 -14.45 -21.21
C SER A 569 -10.85 -14.11 -22.66
N GLY A 570 -10.84 -12.81 -22.96
CA GLY A 570 -10.99 -12.25 -24.29
C GLY A 570 -9.77 -12.39 -25.20
N LEU A 571 -8.70 -13.04 -24.72
CA LEU A 571 -7.47 -13.28 -25.47
C LEU A 571 -7.29 -14.79 -25.75
N GLN A 572 -6.72 -15.10 -26.91
CA GLN A 572 -6.28 -16.43 -27.30
C GLN A 572 -4.85 -16.36 -27.82
N TYR A 573 -4.02 -17.33 -27.44
CA TYR A 573 -2.70 -17.51 -28.03
C TYR A 573 -2.74 -18.73 -28.95
N SER A 574 -2.48 -18.54 -30.24
CA SER A 574 -2.46 -19.63 -31.22
C SER A 574 -1.43 -19.35 -32.30
N HIS A 575 -0.75 -20.39 -32.79
CA HIS A 575 0.24 -20.29 -33.87
C HIS A 575 1.33 -19.24 -33.62
N GLY A 576 1.75 -19.06 -32.36
CA GLY A 576 2.77 -18.09 -31.99
C GLY A 576 2.30 -16.63 -31.93
N GLN A 577 1.00 -16.36 -32.05
CA GLN A 577 0.43 -15.01 -32.03
C GLN A 577 -0.74 -14.89 -31.06
N PHE A 578 -0.91 -13.71 -30.50
CA PHE A 578 -2.06 -13.32 -29.69
C PHE A 578 -3.20 -12.82 -30.59
N GLN A 579 -4.40 -13.31 -30.37
CA GLN A 579 -5.61 -12.90 -31.09
C GLN A 579 -6.75 -12.63 -30.10
N PRO A 580 -7.54 -11.57 -30.29
CA PRO A 580 -8.73 -11.37 -29.49
C PRO A 580 -9.78 -12.43 -29.85
N LYS A 581 -10.41 -13.05 -28.84
CA LYS A 581 -11.52 -13.98 -29.08
C LYS A 581 -12.75 -13.22 -29.58
N VAL A 582 -13.26 -13.63 -30.74
CA VAL A 582 -14.56 -13.16 -31.22
C VAL A 582 -15.65 -13.76 -30.31
N PRO A 583 -16.57 -12.97 -29.74
CA PRO A 583 -17.63 -13.51 -28.89
C PRO A 583 -18.49 -14.49 -29.70
N ILE A 584 -18.62 -15.73 -29.23
CA ILE A 584 -19.61 -16.67 -29.76
C ILE A 584 -20.99 -16.06 -29.50
N MET A 585 -21.77 -15.84 -30.56
CA MET A 585 -23.14 -15.36 -30.45
C MET A 585 -23.97 -16.39 -29.68
N THR A 586 -24.22 -16.16 -28.40
CA THR A 586 -25.32 -16.83 -27.72
C THR A 586 -26.62 -16.17 -28.18
N ASN A 587 -27.42 -16.93 -28.93
CA ASN A 587 -28.68 -16.51 -29.54
C ASN A 587 -29.52 -15.60 -28.64
N GLY A 588 -29.81 -14.38 -29.12
CA GLY A 588 -30.71 -13.45 -28.43
C GLY A 588 -30.59 -12.01 -28.90
N THR A 589 -31.07 -11.75 -30.11
CA THR A 589 -31.43 -10.42 -30.69
C THR A 589 -30.34 -9.40 -31.05
N SER A 590 -30.43 -9.01 -32.33
CA SER A 590 -29.75 -7.95 -33.10
C SER A 590 -28.31 -8.24 -33.57
N SER A 591 -28.21 -8.34 -34.89
CA SER A 591 -27.01 -8.59 -35.69
C SER A 591 -25.88 -7.57 -35.44
N PRO A 592 -24.60 -7.98 -35.55
CA PRO A 592 -23.45 -7.09 -35.43
C PRO A 592 -23.19 -6.35 -36.76
N MET A 593 -22.97 -5.04 -36.69
CA MET A 593 -22.42 -4.26 -37.79
C MET A 593 -20.89 -4.30 -37.71
N SER A 594 -20.25 -4.71 -38.81
CA SER A 594 -18.80 -4.81 -38.99
C SER A 594 -18.08 -3.49 -38.68
N LEU A 595 -17.06 -3.52 -37.82
CA LEU A 595 -16.09 -2.44 -37.67
C LEU A 595 -14.93 -2.74 -38.63
N SER A 596 -14.92 -2.07 -39.79
CA SER A 596 -13.72 -2.00 -40.62
C SER A 596 -12.69 -1.08 -39.95
N ASN A 597 -11.44 -1.54 -39.98
CA ASN A 597 -10.24 -0.75 -39.71
C ASN A 597 -10.17 0.41 -40.70
N ASP A 598 -10.28 1.64 -40.23
CA ASP A 598 -9.77 2.85 -40.90
C ASP A 598 -9.75 4.01 -39.89
N VAL A 599 -8.69 4.11 -39.09
CA VAL A 599 -8.28 5.36 -38.45
C VAL A 599 -6.75 5.41 -38.42
N LEU A 600 -6.13 5.67 -39.58
CA LEU A 600 -4.81 6.31 -39.70
C LEU A 600 -4.69 6.91 -41.11
N VAL A 601 -5.40 8.01 -41.37
CA VAL A 601 -5.00 8.96 -42.42
C VAL A 601 -5.24 10.37 -41.89
N VAL A 602 -4.14 11.07 -41.64
CA VAL A 602 -4.10 12.51 -41.39
C VAL A 602 -4.47 13.23 -42.69
N GLY A 603 -5.52 14.06 -42.65
CA GLY A 603 -5.91 14.92 -43.76
C GLY A 603 -7.03 15.85 -43.34
N GLY A 604 -6.75 17.16 -43.29
CA GLY A 604 -7.65 18.19 -42.80
C GLY A 604 -8.98 18.28 -43.56
N GLY A 605 -10.03 18.65 -42.82
CA GLY A 605 -11.35 18.95 -43.34
C GLY A 605 -12.37 19.04 -42.21
N GLU A 606 -12.96 20.22 -42.03
CA GLU A 606 -14.00 20.51 -41.05
C GLU A 606 -15.25 19.62 -41.24
N GLY A 607 -15.83 19.15 -40.12
CA GLY A 607 -17.23 18.71 -40.05
C GLY A 607 -17.47 17.24 -39.68
N GLY A 608 -18.09 17.00 -38.51
CA GLY A 608 -18.88 15.79 -38.25
C GLY A 608 -18.75 15.18 -36.85
N GLY A 609 -19.63 15.56 -35.92
CA GLY A 609 -19.72 15.06 -34.54
C GLY A 609 -20.14 13.59 -34.36
N GLY A 610 -19.76 12.69 -35.27
CA GLY A 610 -20.11 11.25 -35.23
C GLY A 610 -19.13 10.36 -34.45
N GLY A 611 -17.86 10.75 -34.34
CA GLY A 611 -16.85 9.97 -33.59
C GLY A 611 -17.09 10.00 -32.07
N ASP A 612 -17.52 11.15 -31.57
CA ASP A 612 -17.75 11.41 -30.15
C ASP A 612 -19.01 10.67 -29.63
N GLU A 613 -20.05 10.58 -30.46
CA GLU A 613 -21.28 9.79 -30.23
C GLU A 613 -20.99 8.27 -30.10
N LYS A 614 -20.07 7.74 -30.91
CA LYS A 614 -19.67 6.32 -30.88
C LYS A 614 -18.88 5.99 -29.60
N ARG A 615 -17.95 6.86 -29.19
CA ARG A 615 -17.19 6.73 -27.92
C ARG A 615 -18.11 6.83 -26.70
N LYS A 616 -19.05 7.79 -26.70
CA LYS A 616 -20.11 7.95 -25.68
C LYS A 616 -21.06 6.75 -25.60
N ARG A 617 -21.28 6.02 -26.69
CA ARG A 617 -22.17 4.84 -26.71
C ARG A 617 -21.51 3.60 -26.10
N VAL A 618 -20.20 3.43 -26.30
CA VAL A 618 -19.43 2.34 -25.70
C VAL A 618 -19.38 2.49 -24.17
N MET A 619 -19.09 3.69 -23.64
CA MET A 619 -19.06 3.92 -22.19
C MET A 619 -20.45 3.80 -21.53
N ARG A 620 -21.52 4.30 -22.18
CA ARG A 620 -22.92 4.08 -21.77
C ARG A 620 -23.28 2.60 -21.70
N SER A 621 -22.79 1.79 -22.63
CA SER A 621 -23.02 0.35 -22.65
C SER A 621 -22.20 -0.38 -21.58
N MET A 622 -20.98 0.08 -21.25
CA MET A 622 -20.09 -0.61 -20.31
C MET A 622 -20.61 -0.57 -18.87
N ALA A 623 -20.98 0.62 -18.38
CA ALA A 623 -21.48 0.79 -17.01
C ALA A 623 -22.84 0.10 -16.83
N HIS A 624 -23.72 0.15 -17.84
CA HIS A 624 -25.03 -0.50 -17.81
C HIS A 624 -24.91 -2.01 -17.91
N LEU A 625 -24.07 -2.55 -18.81
CA LEU A 625 -23.83 -3.98 -18.92
C LEU A 625 -23.09 -4.54 -17.71
N TRP A 626 -22.22 -3.76 -17.07
CA TRP A 626 -21.58 -4.15 -15.81
C TRP A 626 -22.58 -4.16 -14.65
N LEU A 627 -23.45 -3.16 -14.54
CA LEU A 627 -24.54 -3.19 -13.56
C LEU A 627 -25.48 -4.36 -13.83
N GLU A 628 -25.84 -4.64 -15.09
CA GLU A 628 -26.68 -5.78 -15.44
C GLU A 628 -25.99 -7.13 -15.23
N GLN A 629 -24.67 -7.22 -15.45
CA GLN A 629 -23.90 -8.44 -15.22
C GLN A 629 -23.66 -8.65 -13.74
N GLU A 630 -23.43 -7.60 -12.96
CA GLU A 630 -23.33 -7.67 -11.50
C GLU A 630 -24.70 -7.95 -10.88
N VAL A 631 -25.79 -7.39 -11.41
CA VAL A 631 -27.16 -7.80 -11.07
C VAL A 631 -27.39 -9.27 -11.44
N ARG A 632 -26.97 -9.74 -12.62
CA ARG A 632 -27.10 -11.15 -13.04
C ARG A 632 -26.21 -12.10 -12.24
N ASP A 633 -25.02 -11.69 -11.83
CA ASP A 633 -24.10 -12.48 -11.01
C ASP A 633 -24.57 -12.46 -9.55
N LEU A 634 -25.12 -11.34 -9.06
CA LEU A 634 -25.81 -11.28 -7.77
C LEU A 634 -27.09 -12.12 -7.79
N GLU A 635 -27.90 -12.05 -8.84
CA GLU A 635 -29.12 -12.85 -9.05
C GLU A 635 -28.79 -14.33 -9.27
N GLY A 636 -27.66 -14.65 -9.91
CA GLY A 636 -27.15 -16.00 -10.14
C GLY A 636 -26.56 -16.61 -8.87
N GLN A 637 -25.83 -15.82 -8.09
CA GLN A 637 -25.35 -16.17 -6.75
C GLN A 637 -26.51 -16.28 -5.76
N LEU A 638 -27.53 -15.41 -5.84
CA LEU A 638 -28.78 -15.51 -5.08
C LEU A 638 -29.63 -16.71 -5.54
N GLY A 639 -29.59 -17.06 -6.83
CA GLY A 639 -30.33 -18.18 -7.41
C GLY A 639 -29.71 -19.55 -7.08
N GLN A 640 -28.38 -19.63 -6.97
CA GLN A 640 -27.65 -20.84 -6.59
C GLN A 640 -27.48 -20.97 -5.06
N ALA A 641 -27.26 -19.88 -4.32
CA ALA A 641 -27.17 -19.90 -2.85
C ALA A 641 -28.55 -19.88 -2.16
N GLY A 642 -29.57 -19.29 -2.81
CA GLY A 642 -30.92 -19.15 -2.25
C GLY A 642 -31.75 -20.43 -2.19
N ARG A 643 -31.23 -21.56 -2.69
CA ARG A 643 -31.92 -22.86 -2.58
C ARG A 643 -31.36 -23.78 -1.49
N GLN A 644 -30.24 -23.46 -0.84
CA GLN A 644 -29.62 -24.38 0.14
C GLN A 644 -28.99 -23.75 1.39
N ALA A 645 -28.91 -22.42 1.54
CA ALA A 645 -28.38 -21.81 2.77
C ALA A 645 -29.49 -21.17 3.60
N ALA A 646 -29.79 -21.76 4.76
CA ALA A 646 -30.63 -21.13 5.78
C ALA A 646 -30.07 -19.74 6.16
N PRO A 647 -30.92 -18.74 6.45
CA PRO A 647 -30.46 -17.41 6.83
C PRO A 647 -29.51 -17.48 8.04
N PRO A 648 -28.44 -16.66 8.06
CA PRO A 648 -27.47 -16.71 9.15
C PRO A 648 -28.16 -16.37 10.48
N PRO A 649 -27.86 -17.12 11.56
CA PRO A 649 -28.46 -16.89 12.88
C PRO A 649 -28.16 -15.48 13.42
N PHE A 650 -29.13 -14.92 14.15
CA PHE A 650 -29.03 -13.60 14.76
C PHE A 650 -28.52 -13.69 16.20
N LEU A 651 -27.53 -12.87 16.52
CA LEU A 651 -27.03 -12.69 17.88
C LEU A 651 -27.42 -11.31 18.39
N VAL A 652 -28.02 -11.24 19.57
CA VAL A 652 -28.41 -9.97 20.21
C VAL A 652 -27.64 -9.82 21.51
N PRO A 653 -26.74 -8.84 21.68
CA PRO A 653 -25.96 -8.70 22.89
C PRO A 653 -26.70 -7.86 23.95
N HIS A 654 -26.60 -8.27 25.21
CA HIS A 654 -26.94 -7.43 26.35
C HIS A 654 -25.88 -6.34 26.59
N THR A 655 -26.26 -5.21 27.21
CA THR A 655 -25.38 -4.06 27.51
C THR A 655 -24.07 -4.49 28.21
N GLN A 656 -24.17 -5.39 29.18
CA GLN A 656 -23.00 -5.88 29.93
C GLN A 656 -22.01 -6.71 29.09
N VAL A 657 -22.48 -7.40 28.05
CA VAL A 657 -21.62 -8.20 27.16
C VAL A 657 -20.69 -7.29 26.37
N LEU A 658 -21.22 -6.16 25.86
CA LEU A 658 -20.41 -5.16 25.17
C LEU A 658 -19.41 -4.54 26.14
N CYS A 659 -19.83 -4.13 27.34
CA CYS A 659 -18.95 -3.49 28.32
C CYS A 659 -17.81 -4.38 28.83
N THR A 660 -18.02 -5.69 29.02
CA THR A 660 -17.05 -6.54 29.73
C THR A 660 -16.43 -7.64 28.89
N ARG A 661 -17.11 -8.08 27.82
CA ARG A 661 -16.72 -9.27 27.02
C ARG A 661 -16.65 -8.98 25.52
N LEU A 662 -16.28 -7.75 25.14
CA LEU A 662 -16.19 -7.29 23.75
C LEU A 662 -15.32 -8.20 22.86
N VAL A 663 -14.27 -8.80 23.41
CA VAL A 663 -13.36 -9.72 22.68
C VAL A 663 -14.11 -10.92 22.09
N HIS A 664 -15.11 -11.46 22.79
CA HIS A 664 -15.89 -12.59 22.30
C HIS A 664 -16.79 -12.19 21.13
N LEU A 665 -17.43 -11.00 21.21
CA LEU A 665 -18.23 -10.46 20.12
C LEU A 665 -17.37 -10.19 18.87
N ARG A 666 -16.16 -9.63 19.04
CA ARG A 666 -15.20 -9.44 17.93
C ARG A 666 -14.87 -10.76 17.24
N ARG A 667 -14.63 -11.84 18.00
CA ARG A 667 -14.38 -13.19 17.45
C ARG A 667 -15.59 -13.75 16.70
N LEU A 668 -16.79 -13.60 17.25
CA LEU A 668 -18.02 -14.07 16.61
C LEU A 668 -18.33 -13.29 15.32
N VAL A 669 -18.12 -11.98 15.31
CA VAL A 669 -18.26 -11.15 14.09
C VAL A 669 -17.20 -11.52 13.05
N ALA A 670 -15.95 -11.72 13.47
CA ALA A 670 -14.85 -12.14 12.59
C ALA A 670 -15.12 -13.51 11.94
N SER A 671 -15.92 -14.38 12.57
CA SER A 671 -16.30 -15.68 11.99
C SER A 671 -17.19 -15.57 10.75
N ARG A 672 -17.84 -14.41 10.51
CA ARG A 672 -18.76 -14.17 9.37
C ARG A 672 -19.95 -15.14 9.25
N ARG A 673 -20.31 -15.83 10.34
CA ARG A 673 -21.42 -16.81 10.36
C ARG A 673 -22.68 -16.32 11.06
N PHE A 674 -22.59 -15.22 11.78
CA PHE A 674 -23.67 -14.67 12.58
C PHE A 674 -23.89 -13.21 12.21
N VAL A 675 -25.12 -12.73 12.37
CA VAL A 675 -25.43 -11.30 12.28
C VAL A 675 -25.68 -10.78 13.69
N LEU A 676 -24.79 -9.91 14.17
CA LEU A 676 -24.92 -9.23 15.46
C LEU A 676 -25.87 -8.03 15.30
N VAL A 677 -27.03 -8.07 15.97
CA VAL A 677 -28.01 -6.99 15.99
C VAL A 677 -27.95 -6.29 17.34
N VAL A 678 -27.53 -5.02 17.35
CA VAL A 678 -27.41 -4.23 18.59
C VAL A 678 -28.72 -3.47 18.83
N PRO A 679 -29.46 -3.75 19.93
CA PRO A 679 -30.70 -3.06 20.25
C PRO A 679 -30.48 -1.55 20.46
N SER A 680 -31.44 -0.72 20.03
CA SER A 680 -31.38 0.74 20.21
C SER A 680 -31.29 1.12 21.70
N HIS A 681 -31.92 0.34 22.57
CA HIS A 681 -31.85 0.52 24.01
C HIS A 681 -30.43 0.25 24.57
N VAL A 682 -29.73 -0.75 24.03
CA VAL A 682 -28.35 -1.06 24.42
C VAL A 682 -27.40 0.07 24.03
N ILE A 683 -27.58 0.66 22.84
CA ILE A 683 -26.82 1.84 22.41
C ILE A 683 -27.05 3.01 23.37
N ALA A 684 -28.30 3.28 23.74
CA ALA A 684 -28.63 4.33 24.71
C ALA A 684 -27.99 4.07 26.09
N CYS A 685 -27.98 2.82 26.57
CA CYS A 685 -27.32 2.44 27.81
C CYS A 685 -25.79 2.63 27.75
N LEU A 686 -25.15 2.26 26.64
CA LEU A 686 -23.72 2.49 26.44
C LEU A 686 -23.36 3.98 26.46
N ASP A 687 -24.21 4.82 25.86
CA ASP A 687 -24.03 6.27 25.85
C ASP A 687 -24.09 6.90 27.25
N LEU A 688 -24.93 6.36 28.13
CA LEU A 688 -24.99 6.76 29.53
C LEU A 688 -23.74 6.30 30.29
N LEU A 689 -23.23 5.10 29.98
CA LEU A 689 -22.08 4.49 30.66
C LEU A 689 -20.72 5.02 30.18
N LYS A 690 -20.63 5.78 29.08
CA LYS A 690 -19.35 6.21 28.48
C LYS A 690 -18.47 7.07 29.39
N ARG A 691 -19.05 7.76 30.38
CA ARG A 691 -18.31 8.54 31.37
C ARG A 691 -17.63 7.65 32.42
N GLU A 692 -18.28 6.57 32.82
CA GLU A 692 -17.90 5.75 33.98
C GLU A 692 -17.20 4.44 33.60
N SER A 693 -17.46 3.90 32.39
CA SER A 693 -16.93 2.62 31.94
C SER A 693 -15.99 2.78 30.73
N VAL A 694 -14.74 2.34 30.90
CA VAL A 694 -13.76 2.23 29.79
C VAL A 694 -14.29 1.27 28.71
N GLY A 695 -14.87 0.14 29.12
CA GLY A 695 -15.43 -0.85 28.20
C GLY A 695 -16.61 -0.34 27.39
N ALA A 696 -17.42 0.59 27.93
CA ALA A 696 -18.46 1.28 27.17
C ALA A 696 -17.87 2.18 26.07
N ARG A 697 -16.80 2.93 26.36
CA ARG A 697 -16.09 3.76 25.36
C ARG A 697 -15.47 2.93 24.25
N GLU A 698 -14.82 1.81 24.62
CA GLU A 698 -14.25 0.88 23.64
C GLU A 698 -15.32 0.22 22.77
N SER A 699 -16.46 -0.14 23.36
CA SER A 699 -17.61 -0.69 22.64
C SER A 699 -18.20 0.31 21.65
N ILE A 700 -18.40 1.57 22.07
CA ILE A 700 -18.89 2.64 21.18
C ILE A 700 -17.91 2.84 20.02
N ARG A 701 -16.61 2.99 20.31
CA ARG A 701 -15.59 3.17 19.28
C ARG A 701 -15.53 1.97 18.31
N TRP A 702 -15.68 0.75 18.82
CA TRP A 702 -15.74 -0.45 17.99
C TRP A 702 -17.01 -0.51 17.12
N LEU A 703 -18.19 -0.25 17.70
CA LEU A 703 -19.46 -0.23 16.96
C LEU A 703 -19.46 0.86 15.89
N GLU A 704 -18.98 2.05 16.20
CA GLU A 704 -18.83 3.12 15.20
C GLU A 704 -17.86 2.73 14.09
N GLY A 705 -16.78 2.00 14.42
CA GLY A 705 -15.84 1.48 13.43
C GLY A 705 -16.48 0.44 12.51
N GLU A 706 -17.21 -0.53 13.07
CA GLU A 706 -17.89 -1.58 12.30
C GLU A 706 -19.05 -1.04 11.45
N LEU A 707 -19.83 -0.09 11.98
CA LEU A 707 -20.94 0.54 11.27
C LEU A 707 -20.45 1.47 10.16
N ARG A 708 -19.37 2.25 10.38
CA ARG A 708 -18.74 3.07 9.33
C ARG A 708 -18.12 2.22 8.22
N ARG A 709 -17.63 1.03 8.55
CA ARG A 709 -17.12 0.04 7.58
C ARG A 709 -18.20 -0.65 6.75
N GLY A 710 -19.48 -0.50 7.09
CA GLY A 710 -20.58 -1.19 6.39
C GLY A 710 -20.57 -2.71 6.58
N SER A 711 -20.14 -3.20 7.76
CA SER A 711 -20.05 -4.63 8.04
C SER A 711 -21.40 -5.35 7.87
N ARG A 712 -21.48 -6.36 7.00
CA ARG A 712 -22.71 -7.19 6.82
C ARG A 712 -23.08 -8.01 8.06
N TYR A 713 -22.18 -8.10 9.04
CA TYR A 713 -22.30 -8.96 10.22
C TYR A 713 -22.57 -8.19 11.51
N VAL A 714 -22.63 -6.86 11.47
CA VAL A 714 -22.98 -5.99 12.61
C VAL A 714 -23.97 -4.93 12.14
N ARG A 715 -25.12 -4.84 12.80
CA ARG A 715 -26.12 -3.80 12.51
C ARG A 715 -26.79 -3.27 13.77
N SER A 716 -27.26 -2.03 13.73
CA SER A 716 -28.16 -1.49 14.75
C SER A 716 -29.61 -1.93 14.49
N GLN A 717 -30.41 -1.98 15.56
CA GLN A 717 -31.86 -2.18 15.47
C GLN A 717 -32.52 -1.01 14.74
N LYS A 718 -33.36 -1.30 13.74
CA LYS A 718 -34.17 -0.29 13.02
C LYS A 718 -35.37 0.13 13.87
N SER A 719 -35.87 1.35 13.63
CA SER A 719 -36.96 1.94 14.42
C SER A 719 -38.26 1.13 14.47
N HIS A 720 -38.53 0.29 13.47
CA HIS A 720 -39.72 -0.57 13.40
C HIS A 720 -39.50 -2.01 13.89
N GLU A 721 -38.26 -2.38 14.27
CA GLU A 721 -37.91 -3.75 14.67
C GLU A 721 -38.21 -4.01 16.14
N ARG A 722 -39.47 -3.85 16.54
CA ARG A 722 -39.92 -4.03 17.92
C ARG A 722 -41.30 -4.68 17.93
N LEU A 723 -41.45 -5.80 18.64
CA LEU A 723 -42.72 -6.52 18.74
C LEU A 723 -43.11 -6.74 20.20
N SER A 724 -44.35 -6.38 20.55
CA SER A 724 -44.88 -6.55 21.91
C SER A 724 -44.89 -8.01 22.34
N LEU A 725 -44.48 -8.28 23.58
CA LEU A 725 -44.41 -9.62 24.18
C LEU A 725 -45.77 -10.11 24.74
N SER A 726 -46.88 -9.59 24.24
CA SER A 726 -48.22 -9.94 24.71
C SER A 726 -48.49 -11.45 24.50
N PRO A 727 -48.99 -12.18 25.51
CA PRO A 727 -49.74 -11.72 26.68
C PRO A 727 -48.93 -11.46 27.97
N MET A 728 -47.59 -11.34 27.92
CA MET A 728 -46.79 -11.11 29.13
C MET A 728 -47.07 -9.76 29.80
N LYS A 729 -47.09 -9.76 31.14
CA LYS A 729 -47.23 -8.53 31.94
C LYS A 729 -45.91 -7.75 31.93
N TYR A 730 -45.96 -6.51 31.47
CA TYR A 730 -44.80 -5.62 31.46
C TYR A 730 -44.39 -5.20 32.88
N PRO A 731 -43.08 -5.10 33.16
CA PRO A 731 -42.57 -4.60 34.42
C PRO A 731 -42.86 -3.10 34.58
N LYS A 732 -42.88 -2.60 35.82
CA LYS A 732 -43.03 -1.17 36.08
C LYS A 732 -41.75 -0.44 35.64
N ARG A 733 -41.85 0.76 35.08
CA ARG A 733 -40.68 1.59 34.68
C ARG A 733 -39.67 1.89 35.81
N LYS A 734 -40.05 1.67 37.08
CA LYS A 734 -39.15 1.80 38.24
C LYS A 734 -38.16 0.63 38.37
N GLU A 735 -38.48 -0.52 37.79
CA GLU A 735 -37.65 -1.73 37.79
C GLU A 735 -36.73 -1.68 36.55
N LYS A 736 -35.63 -0.93 36.67
CA LYS A 736 -34.73 -0.58 35.54
C LYS A 736 -34.20 -1.79 34.77
N GLU A 737 -33.75 -2.83 35.47
CA GLU A 737 -33.16 -4.05 34.87
C GLU A 737 -34.21 -4.91 34.15
N ALA A 738 -35.38 -5.08 34.75
CA ALA A 738 -36.48 -5.80 34.13
C ALA A 738 -37.02 -5.04 32.89
N TRP A 739 -37.09 -3.71 32.98
CA TRP A 739 -37.48 -2.88 31.85
C TRP A 739 -36.48 -2.96 30.69
N GLU A 740 -35.18 -2.90 30.97
CA GLU A 740 -34.10 -3.07 29.99
C GLU A 740 -34.20 -4.42 29.27
N LEU A 741 -34.38 -5.52 30.02
CA LEU A 741 -34.56 -6.84 29.44
C LEU A 741 -35.78 -6.90 28.51
N PHE A 742 -36.93 -6.35 28.90
CA PHE A 742 -38.13 -6.33 28.04
C PHE A 742 -37.90 -5.56 26.73
N GLN A 743 -37.15 -4.44 26.75
CA GLN A 743 -36.81 -3.72 25.52
C GLN A 743 -35.97 -4.56 24.56
N ILE A 744 -35.01 -5.32 25.08
CA ILE A 744 -34.16 -6.21 24.28
C ILE A 744 -34.96 -7.41 23.75
N LEU A 745 -35.84 -7.98 24.57
CA LEU A 745 -36.69 -9.11 24.18
C LEU A 745 -37.71 -8.72 23.10
N GLU A 746 -38.23 -7.50 23.09
CA GLU A 746 -39.11 -7.02 22.00
C GLU A 746 -38.39 -6.96 20.65
N CYS A 747 -37.08 -6.67 20.65
CA CYS A 747 -36.24 -6.75 19.45
C CYS A 747 -36.07 -8.21 19.02
N CYS A 748 -35.69 -9.09 19.95
CA CYS A 748 -35.50 -10.52 19.69
C CYS A 748 -36.79 -11.19 19.16
N HIS A 749 -37.94 -10.86 19.74
CA HIS A 749 -39.24 -11.40 19.35
C HIS A 749 -39.68 -10.94 17.95
N HIS A 750 -39.31 -9.72 17.57
CA HIS A 750 -39.52 -9.23 16.21
C HIS A 750 -38.68 -10.04 15.20
N LEU A 751 -37.40 -10.25 15.51
CA LEU A 751 -36.48 -11.03 14.65
C LEU A 751 -36.93 -12.48 14.49
N GLU A 752 -37.46 -13.10 15.56
CA GLU A 752 -38.01 -14.45 15.53
C GLU A 752 -39.24 -14.57 14.60
N LYS A 753 -40.09 -13.52 14.52
CA LYS A 753 -41.32 -13.53 13.72
C LYS A 753 -41.17 -13.04 12.27
N GLN A 754 -40.03 -12.52 11.86
CA GLN A 754 -39.80 -12.01 10.49
C GLN A 754 -39.70 -13.12 9.40
N CYS A 755 -40.05 -14.38 9.69
CA CYS A 755 -39.97 -15.50 8.75
C CYS A 755 -41.31 -15.71 7.99
N PRO A 756 -41.30 -16.02 6.67
CA PRO A 756 -42.53 -16.24 5.90
C PRO A 756 -43.37 -17.38 6.49
N ARG A 757 -44.69 -17.15 6.59
CA ARG A 757 -45.68 -18.18 6.94
C ARG A 757 -45.80 -19.18 5.79
N GLY A 758 -44.84 -20.09 5.66
CA GLY A 758 -44.82 -21.14 4.63
C GLY A 758 -43.55 -21.99 4.52
N GLY A 759 -42.47 -21.69 5.25
CA GLY A 759 -41.21 -22.45 5.18
C GLY A 759 -41.10 -23.63 6.16
N HIS A 760 -40.25 -24.61 5.84
CA HIS A 760 -39.94 -25.76 6.69
C HIS A 760 -39.32 -25.26 8.02
N PRO A 761 -39.53 -25.91 9.18
CA PRO A 761 -38.98 -25.45 10.48
C PRO A 761 -37.45 -25.31 10.52
N ALA A 762 -36.73 -25.87 9.54
CA ALA A 762 -35.29 -25.72 9.35
C ALA A 762 -34.85 -24.36 8.77
N ASP A 763 -35.77 -23.59 8.18
CA ASP A 763 -35.51 -22.28 7.55
C ASP A 763 -35.75 -21.09 8.51
N ARG A 764 -36.11 -21.37 9.78
CA ARG A 764 -36.31 -20.32 10.79
C ARG A 764 -34.96 -19.76 11.24
N PRO A 765 -34.73 -18.43 11.18
CA PRO A 765 -33.51 -17.84 11.70
C PRO A 765 -33.44 -18.03 13.22
N LEU A 766 -32.40 -18.70 13.70
CA LEU A 766 -32.17 -18.89 15.12
C LEU A 766 -31.73 -17.55 15.76
N VAL A 767 -32.51 -17.02 16.70
CA VAL A 767 -32.21 -15.81 17.46
C VAL A 767 -31.69 -16.21 18.85
N THR A 768 -30.48 -15.76 19.20
CA THR A 768 -29.89 -16.00 20.54
C THR A 768 -29.51 -14.68 21.22
N LEU A 769 -30.06 -14.46 22.41
CA LEU A 769 -29.70 -13.37 23.31
C LEU A 769 -28.44 -13.75 24.10
N LEU A 770 -27.37 -12.96 23.93
CA LEU A 770 -26.10 -13.15 24.61
C LEU A 770 -26.08 -12.35 25.93
N VAL A 771 -25.75 -13.03 27.02
CA VAL A 771 -25.65 -12.46 28.36
C VAL A 771 -24.29 -12.80 29.02
N CYS A 772 -23.99 -12.18 30.16
CA CYS A 772 -22.86 -12.55 31.01
C CYS A 772 -23.37 -13.24 32.27
N SER A 773 -22.86 -14.42 32.57
CA SER A 773 -23.18 -15.19 33.77
C SER A 773 -22.16 -14.87 34.86
N GLY A 774 -22.57 -14.06 35.84
CA GLY A 774 -21.82 -13.83 37.07
C GLY A 774 -22.45 -14.57 38.26
N PRO A 775 -21.74 -14.73 39.39
CA PRO A 775 -22.37 -15.18 40.64
C PRO A 775 -23.55 -14.27 41.00
N PRO A 776 -24.67 -14.81 41.53
CA PRO A 776 -25.82 -14.01 41.90
C PRO A 776 -25.41 -12.92 42.90
N GLY A 777 -25.57 -11.65 42.50
CA GLY A 777 -25.26 -10.49 43.34
C GLY A 777 -23.97 -9.74 43.01
N MET A 778 -23.11 -10.24 42.11
CA MET A 778 -21.92 -9.51 41.65
C MET A 778 -21.91 -9.38 40.13
N LEU A 779 -22.27 -8.17 39.67
CA LEU A 779 -22.28 -7.71 38.27
C LEU A 779 -23.24 -8.48 37.34
N GLY A 780 -24.50 -8.05 37.29
CA GLY A 780 -25.41 -8.49 36.24
C GLY A 780 -26.73 -7.74 36.28
N GLY A 781 -26.88 -6.73 35.43
CA GLY A 781 -28.12 -5.95 35.26
C GLY A 781 -29.27 -6.74 34.63
N LEU A 782 -29.44 -8.01 35.04
CA LEU A 782 -30.50 -8.91 34.61
C LEU A 782 -31.32 -9.33 35.84
N PRO A 783 -32.66 -9.34 35.74
CA PRO A 783 -33.50 -9.78 36.84
C PRO A 783 -33.33 -11.29 37.10
N PRO A 784 -33.57 -11.79 38.33
CA PRO A 784 -33.36 -13.19 38.70
C PRO A 784 -34.23 -14.18 37.91
N ASN A 785 -35.32 -13.72 37.30
CA ASN A 785 -36.21 -14.50 36.44
C ASN A 785 -35.92 -14.33 34.93
N ALA A 786 -34.80 -13.69 34.54
CA ALA A 786 -34.50 -13.36 33.14
C ALA A 786 -34.58 -14.57 32.19
N THR A 787 -34.00 -15.71 32.58
CA THR A 787 -34.02 -16.94 31.77
C THR A 787 -35.45 -17.44 31.55
N ALA A 788 -36.27 -17.44 32.60
CA ALA A 788 -37.67 -17.88 32.51
C ALA A 788 -38.52 -16.95 31.62
N VAL A 789 -38.27 -15.64 31.68
CA VAL A 789 -38.95 -14.64 30.84
C VAL A 789 -38.54 -14.80 29.38
N ALA A 790 -37.25 -14.96 29.08
CA ALA A 790 -36.76 -15.17 27.72
C ALA A 790 -37.31 -16.47 27.11
N SER A 791 -37.28 -17.59 27.85
CA SER A 791 -37.85 -18.87 27.40
C SER A 791 -39.35 -18.80 27.16
N SER A 792 -40.09 -18.07 28.01
CA SER A 792 -41.53 -17.85 27.81
C SER A 792 -41.83 -17.04 26.54
N ALA A 793 -40.86 -16.26 26.05
CA ALA A 793 -40.96 -15.44 24.85
C ALA A 793 -40.47 -16.14 23.58
N GLY A 794 -40.03 -17.40 23.68
CA GLY A 794 -39.49 -18.18 22.56
C GLY A 794 -38.02 -17.90 22.23
N ILE A 795 -37.31 -17.11 23.06
CA ILE A 795 -35.96 -16.62 22.75
C ILE A 795 -34.91 -17.45 23.50
N ASN A 796 -33.91 -17.96 22.77
CA ASN A 796 -32.78 -18.65 23.38
C ASN A 796 -31.86 -17.64 24.07
N MET A 797 -31.51 -17.87 25.33
CA MET A 797 -30.59 -17.01 26.10
C MET A 797 -29.38 -17.83 26.52
N GLU A 798 -28.19 -17.43 26.07
CA GLU A 798 -26.93 -18.13 26.34
C GLU A 798 -25.86 -17.18 26.86
N ASP A 799 -24.96 -17.70 27.69
CA ASP A 799 -23.76 -16.98 28.10
C ASP A 799 -22.79 -16.79 26.94
N VAL A 800 -22.20 -15.60 26.80
CA VAL A 800 -21.30 -15.28 25.68
C VAL A 800 -20.05 -16.17 25.65
N GLU A 801 -19.48 -16.55 26.78
CA GLU A 801 -18.30 -17.43 26.84
C GLU A 801 -18.68 -18.87 26.53
N ALA A 802 -19.78 -19.35 27.11
CA ALA A 802 -20.29 -20.69 26.83
C ALA A 802 -20.66 -20.86 25.34
N PHE A 803 -21.35 -19.86 24.77
CA PHE A 803 -21.71 -19.84 23.34
C PHE A 803 -20.46 -19.83 22.46
N THR A 804 -19.48 -18.97 22.76
CA THR A 804 -18.23 -18.89 22.00
C THR A 804 -17.45 -20.21 22.08
N THR A 805 -17.39 -20.84 23.26
CA THR A 805 -16.65 -22.09 23.48
C THR A 805 -17.31 -23.26 22.77
N LYS A 806 -18.62 -23.42 22.92
CA LYS A 806 -19.44 -24.42 22.23
C LYS A 806 -19.26 -24.33 20.71
N TRP A 807 -19.23 -23.11 20.18
CA TRP A 807 -19.02 -22.89 18.75
C TRP A 807 -17.59 -23.22 18.30
N LEU A 808 -16.56 -22.77 19.04
CA LEU A 808 -15.16 -23.07 18.71
C LEU A 808 -14.87 -24.58 18.73
N THR A 809 -15.48 -25.34 19.64
CA THR A 809 -15.36 -26.80 19.67
C THR A 809 -16.09 -27.51 18.53
N ALA A 810 -17.17 -26.92 18.00
CA ALA A 810 -17.92 -27.48 16.88
C ALA A 810 -17.25 -27.21 15.51
N SER A 811 -16.23 -26.35 15.46
CA SER A 811 -15.51 -25.95 14.24
C SER A 811 -14.26 -26.77 13.90
N VAL A 812 -13.95 -27.86 14.63
CA VAL A 812 -12.93 -28.81 14.17
C VAL A 812 -13.54 -29.63 13.03
N PRO A 813 -13.01 -29.57 11.79
CA PRO A 813 -13.53 -30.41 10.72
C PRO A 813 -13.34 -31.88 11.12
N ARG A 814 -14.44 -32.64 11.17
CA ARG A 814 -14.37 -34.10 11.08
C ARG A 814 -13.74 -34.40 9.72
N THR A 815 -12.46 -34.71 9.71
CA THR A 815 -11.83 -35.44 8.61
C THR A 815 -12.60 -36.74 8.45
N GLN A 816 -13.41 -36.85 7.39
CA GLN A 816 -13.91 -38.15 6.97
C GLN A 816 -12.79 -38.86 6.19
N PRO A 817 -12.48 -40.12 6.53
CA PRO A 817 -11.65 -40.98 5.70
C PRO A 817 -12.51 -41.60 4.58
N GLY A 818 -11.97 -41.67 3.37
CA GLY A 818 -12.60 -42.33 2.22
C GLY A 818 -12.32 -41.58 0.93
#